data_AF-A0A5D0UWR9-F1
#
_entry.id   AF-A0A5D0UWR9-F1
#
_cell.length_a   1.000
_cell.length_b   1.000
_cell.length_c   1.000
_cell.angle_alpha   90.00
_cell.angle_beta   90.00
_cell.angle_gamma   90.00
#
_symmetry.space_group_name_H-M   'P 1'
#
loop_
_entity.id
_entity.type
_entity.pdbx_description
1 polymer ?
#
loop_
_entity_poly.entity_id
_entity_poly.type
_entity_poly.pdbx_seq_one_letter_code
_entity_poly.pdbx_strand_id
1 'polypeptide(L)'
;MRRRVTAGLASAAAALLAAGVVTAPASAAPAAEPTPGVDKAKHGKDSLPDPKSDQQREVRKQAIADLLKGKAKLQTRNGSKVIQVKDDLFVEYQQAPKVDPIFTMLVNFGDKTDPRTGGTPGPVVNQIPEPDRNWDGSPTDDNSTLWRSDFHREHYMDMFYGEGESFRDFYLKQSGGRYTVGGDVSDWITVPFNEARYGSNNISEADGYWNFIKDTATSWYDTQVKAGKSAQEIKDYLKQFDVWDRYDFDGDGNFNEPDGYIDHFQAVHAGEGEEAGGGAQGEDAIWSHRWAAFPNLEGKAGPAGNLAGGVQIGDTGLWIRDYTTEPENGGLGVFAHEYGHDLGLPDLYDTAGGDNGVGFWSLMSSGSWLSHGTDDIGSTPGYMDPWSKLFLGWLNHSTVDYGSGTTQVTLGPAGDSDGPKAQAVVVNLPPTTQTTNYNTPFGGSYEWWGGSADDLNTTLTRTLDLTGATSASITAKAQWDIEEDYDYLYAEVSTDGGATWSSLHNSLIDAGETGVDGSTSGNWVDLTYDLSAYAGKSVTFRYRYATDGGVHLAGPFLDNIALTKNGTVAWTDDAETLAAEWTAKGWTRMGGSVTATYPRFYIAENRTYFGYDDTLRTGGYNYGFLNTRPNWVERFSIHPGMLVWYVNYAYGDNNTSQHPGYGLNLPVDVRSQKINVPGQGVITNRRGGYDATFSLYAKPAQTFHKNGVAVTVPALDPQPVFDDSGIGTYWNSGNAWNSVKVAGTGTKIQILQQGTTPTSDMVVKVTN
;
A
#
# COMPACT_ATOMS: atom_id res chain seq x y z
N MET A 1 -42.75 18.41 -13.55
CA MET A 1 -43.80 18.30 -12.51
C MET A 1 -44.29 16.84 -12.50
N ARG A 2 -43.98 16.09 -11.42
CA ARG A 2 -44.42 14.73 -11.01
C ARG A 2 -44.06 13.52 -11.91
N ARG A 3 -43.59 12.36 -11.42
CA ARG A 3 -43.03 11.89 -10.13
C ARG A 3 -42.63 10.41 -10.32
N ARG A 4 -41.47 9.98 -9.78
CA ARG A 4 -41.16 8.59 -9.40
C ARG A 4 -42.13 8.12 -8.31
N VAL A 5 -42.57 6.86 -8.34
CA VAL A 5 -42.92 5.99 -7.19
C VAL A 5 -42.75 4.53 -7.67
N THR A 6 -41.86 3.67 -7.15
CA THR A 6 -41.80 2.98 -5.84
C THR A 6 -43.04 2.13 -5.52
N ALA A 7 -42.80 0.98 -4.87
CA ALA A 7 -43.83 0.01 -4.47
C ALA A 7 -44.90 0.58 -3.51
N GLY A 8 -46.13 0.07 -3.66
CA GLY A 8 -47.32 0.18 -2.80
C GLY A 8 -48.36 -0.86 -3.26
N LEU A 9 -49.44 -1.23 -2.58
CA LEU A 9 -50.11 -0.76 -1.35
C LEU A 9 -51.35 -1.66 -1.12
N ALA A 10 -51.83 -1.77 0.13
CA ALA A 10 -53.24 -1.88 0.54
C ALA A 10 -53.31 -1.58 2.06
N SER A 11 -54.22 -0.80 2.66
CA SER A 11 -55.30 0.07 2.22
C SER A 11 -55.79 0.91 3.43
N ALA A 12 -56.25 2.14 3.14
CA ALA A 12 -57.35 2.91 3.75
C ALA A 12 -57.23 3.68 5.10
N ALA A 13 -57.62 4.97 4.95
CA ALA A 13 -58.41 5.85 5.82
C ALA A 13 -57.69 6.82 6.79
N ALA A 14 -57.93 8.11 6.53
CA ALA A 14 -57.51 9.28 7.29
C ALA A 14 -58.48 9.65 8.43
N ALA A 15 -57.97 10.29 9.48
CA ALA A 15 -58.71 11.21 10.34
C ALA A 15 -57.76 12.26 10.97
N LEU A 16 -58.18 13.53 10.90
CA LEU A 16 -57.59 14.74 11.47
C LEU A 16 -57.81 14.87 13.00
N LEU A 17 -57.01 15.78 13.62
CA LEU A 17 -57.16 16.54 14.90
C LEU A 17 -55.94 16.34 15.82
N ALA A 18 -55.38 17.30 16.57
CA ALA A 18 -55.42 18.75 16.63
C ALA A 18 -54.28 19.18 17.62
N ALA A 19 -53.75 20.39 17.42
CA ALA A 19 -53.12 21.33 18.35
C ALA A 19 -52.34 20.86 19.61
N GLY A 20 -51.13 21.40 19.76
CA GLY A 20 -50.41 21.49 21.04
C GLY A 20 -49.07 22.22 20.90
N VAL A 21 -49.10 23.56 20.85
CA VAL A 21 -47.91 24.42 21.01
C VAL A 21 -47.50 24.42 22.48
N VAL A 22 -46.26 24.04 22.77
CA VAL A 22 -45.57 24.39 24.02
C VAL A 22 -44.20 24.96 23.66
N THR A 23 -44.06 26.25 23.89
CA THR A 23 -42.79 26.99 23.89
C THR A 23 -42.00 26.65 25.16
N ALA A 24 -40.74 26.26 25.03
CA ALA A 24 -39.75 26.25 26.10
C ALA A 24 -38.34 26.39 25.48
N PRO A 25 -37.37 26.96 26.23
CA PRO A 25 -36.49 28.03 25.75
C PRO A 25 -35.33 27.55 24.87
N ALA A 26 -34.80 28.49 24.09
CA ALA A 26 -33.51 28.38 23.43
C ALA A 26 -32.45 27.98 24.46
N SER A 27 -32.04 26.72 24.43
CA SER A 27 -30.76 26.30 24.99
C SER A 27 -29.72 26.68 23.95
N ALA A 28 -28.74 27.48 24.36
CA ALA A 28 -27.56 27.78 23.55
C ALA A 28 -27.02 26.48 22.95
N ALA A 29 -26.72 26.51 21.65
CA ALA A 29 -25.94 25.47 21.02
C ALA A 29 -24.64 25.28 21.83
N PRO A 30 -24.23 24.05 22.15
CA PRO A 30 -22.88 23.82 22.63
C PRO A 30 -21.92 24.44 21.62
N ALA A 31 -21.02 25.29 22.11
CA ALA A 31 -19.90 25.77 21.32
C ALA A 31 -19.17 24.56 20.73
N ALA A 32 -18.77 24.66 19.46
CA ALA A 32 -17.94 23.67 18.81
C ALA A 32 -16.71 23.38 19.68
N GLU A 33 -16.50 22.10 20.01
CA GLU A 33 -15.32 21.64 20.73
C GLU A 33 -14.12 21.63 19.75
N PRO A 34 -12.96 22.22 20.12
CA PRO A 34 -11.72 21.98 19.38
C PRO A 34 -11.25 20.55 19.70
N THR A 35 -11.22 19.67 18.69
CA THR A 35 -10.78 18.28 18.82
C THR A 35 -9.56 18.04 17.93
N PRO A 36 -8.43 17.54 18.45
CA PRO A 36 -7.31 17.07 17.64
C PRO A 36 -7.59 15.71 17.01
N GLY A 37 -7.15 15.55 15.75
CA GLY A 37 -7.61 14.52 14.81
C GLY A 37 -6.90 13.16 14.88
N VAL A 38 -5.71 13.05 15.47
CA VAL A 38 -4.82 11.89 15.23
C VAL A 38 -5.38 10.52 15.71
N ASP A 39 -6.18 10.50 16.79
CA ASP A 39 -6.81 9.25 17.29
C ASP A 39 -8.28 9.08 16.80
N LYS A 40 -8.83 10.02 16.01
CA LYS A 40 -10.22 9.99 15.50
C LYS A 40 -10.35 10.04 13.98
N ALA A 41 -9.34 10.48 13.23
CA ALA A 41 -9.36 10.44 11.78
C ALA A 41 -9.55 8.98 11.34
N LYS A 42 -10.55 8.74 10.47
CA LYS A 42 -10.60 7.47 9.76
C LYS A 42 -9.32 7.42 8.93
N HIS A 43 -8.49 6.39 9.11
CA HIS A 43 -7.26 6.27 8.34
C HIS A 43 -7.59 6.29 6.84
N GLY A 44 -7.09 7.31 6.14
CA GLY A 44 -6.90 7.29 4.70
C GLY A 44 -5.82 6.26 4.33
N LYS A 45 -5.54 6.12 3.03
CA LYS A 45 -4.47 5.25 2.54
C LYS A 45 -3.26 6.09 2.18
N ASP A 46 -2.11 5.83 2.81
CA ASP A 46 -0.87 6.54 2.50
C ASP A 46 -0.27 6.02 1.18
N SER A 47 -0.43 4.74 0.85
CA SER A 47 -0.20 4.22 -0.50
C SER A 47 -1.51 3.92 -1.23
N LEU A 48 -1.85 4.74 -2.23
CA LEU A 48 -3.04 4.53 -3.06
C LEU A 48 -2.80 3.50 -4.17
N PRO A 49 -3.84 2.75 -4.61
CA PRO A 49 -3.69 1.65 -5.57
C PRO A 49 -3.10 2.11 -6.90
N ASP A 50 -2.05 1.44 -7.34
CA ASP A 50 -1.44 1.60 -8.67
C ASP A 50 -1.00 0.23 -9.18
N PRO A 51 -1.64 -0.30 -10.22
CA PRO A 51 -1.38 -1.67 -10.65
C PRO A 51 0.05 -1.98 -11.07
N LYS A 52 0.73 -1.03 -11.73
CA LYS A 52 2.15 -1.19 -12.10
C LYS A 52 3.04 -1.33 -10.86
N SER A 53 2.83 -0.45 -9.88
CA SER A 53 3.55 -0.51 -8.60
C SER A 53 3.25 -1.80 -7.84
N ASP A 54 2.00 -2.25 -7.85
CA ASP A 54 1.55 -3.48 -7.18
C ASP A 54 2.19 -4.72 -7.80
N GLN A 55 2.16 -4.84 -9.13
CA GLN A 55 2.81 -5.91 -9.88
C GLN A 55 4.33 -5.93 -9.62
N GLN A 56 4.99 -4.77 -9.67
CA GLN A 56 6.42 -4.66 -9.39
C GLN A 56 6.77 -5.16 -7.97
N ARG A 57 5.95 -4.79 -6.97
CA ARG A 57 6.14 -5.21 -5.57
C ARG A 57 6.01 -6.72 -5.40
N GLU A 58 5.01 -7.35 -6.03
CA GLU A 58 4.84 -8.81 -5.99
C GLU A 58 6.00 -9.54 -6.65
N VAL A 59 6.41 -9.11 -7.85
CA VAL A 59 7.56 -9.67 -8.57
C VAL A 59 8.84 -9.54 -7.74
N ARG A 60 9.06 -8.38 -7.10
CA ARG A 60 10.21 -8.14 -6.23
C ARG A 60 10.21 -9.05 -5.01
N LYS A 61 9.07 -9.24 -4.32
CA LYS A 61 8.96 -10.19 -3.18
C LYS A 61 9.40 -11.59 -3.59
N GLN A 62 8.89 -12.09 -4.72
CA GLN A 62 9.23 -13.42 -5.20
C GLN A 62 10.72 -13.52 -5.60
N ALA A 63 11.25 -12.53 -6.31
CA ALA A 63 12.66 -12.47 -6.71
C ALA A 63 13.60 -12.52 -5.50
N ILE A 64 13.28 -11.80 -4.42
CA ILE A 64 14.05 -11.81 -3.16
C ILE A 64 13.97 -13.16 -2.47
N ALA A 65 12.78 -13.77 -2.40
CA ALA A 65 12.63 -15.10 -1.81
C ALA A 65 13.45 -16.17 -2.58
N ASP A 66 13.52 -16.07 -3.90
CA ASP A 66 14.33 -16.94 -4.72
C ASP A 66 15.83 -16.65 -4.58
N LEU A 67 16.23 -15.39 -4.39
CA LEU A 67 17.61 -15.01 -4.07
C LEU A 67 18.05 -15.59 -2.72
N LEU A 68 17.23 -15.44 -1.66
CA LEU A 68 17.51 -15.99 -0.32
C LEU A 68 17.65 -17.51 -0.30
N LYS A 69 16.95 -18.21 -1.19
CA LYS A 69 17.03 -19.67 -1.36
C LYS A 69 18.13 -20.11 -2.34
N GLY A 70 18.89 -19.17 -2.90
CA GLY A 70 19.94 -19.44 -3.90
C GLY A 70 19.42 -19.93 -5.25
N LYS A 71 18.13 -19.78 -5.54
CA LYS A 71 17.51 -20.12 -6.83
C LYS A 71 17.74 -19.03 -7.88
N ALA A 72 17.84 -17.78 -7.44
CA ALA A 72 18.20 -16.64 -8.27
C ALA A 72 19.60 -16.11 -7.90
N LYS A 73 20.18 -15.30 -8.79
CA LYS A 73 21.49 -14.67 -8.57
C LYS A 73 21.44 -13.22 -9.02
N LEU A 74 22.25 -12.39 -8.37
CA LEU A 74 22.45 -11.01 -8.80
C LEU A 74 23.29 -10.96 -10.07
N GLN A 75 22.82 -10.17 -11.03
CA GLN A 75 23.52 -9.81 -12.26
C GLN A 75 23.83 -8.32 -12.22
N THR A 76 24.91 -7.88 -12.88
CA THR A 76 25.18 -6.44 -13.01
C THR A 76 24.74 -5.96 -14.37
N ARG A 77 23.85 -4.95 -14.41
CA ARG A 77 23.39 -4.29 -15.63
C ARG A 77 23.48 -2.78 -15.42
N ASN A 78 24.25 -2.13 -16.29
CA ASN A 78 24.49 -0.68 -16.28
C ASN A 78 24.68 -0.02 -14.89
N GLY A 79 25.48 -0.64 -14.01
CA GLY A 79 25.75 -0.12 -12.66
C GLY A 79 24.81 -0.63 -11.56
N SER A 80 23.64 -1.13 -11.90
CA SER A 80 22.70 -1.78 -10.99
C SER A 80 22.93 -3.28 -10.86
N LYS A 81 22.60 -3.83 -9.70
CA LYS A 81 22.45 -5.26 -9.45
C LYS A 81 20.98 -5.61 -9.59
N VAL A 82 20.69 -6.47 -10.55
CA VAL A 82 19.35 -6.92 -10.86
C VAL A 82 19.20 -8.42 -10.57
N ILE A 83 17.98 -8.82 -10.24
CA ILE A 83 17.56 -10.21 -10.20
C ILE A 83 16.74 -10.45 -11.47
N GLN A 84 17.21 -11.35 -12.32
CA GLN A 84 16.45 -11.75 -13.50
C GLN A 84 15.37 -12.78 -13.11
N VAL A 85 14.10 -12.44 -13.35
CA VAL A 85 12.95 -13.29 -13.03
C VAL A 85 12.60 -14.19 -14.23
N LYS A 86 12.61 -13.61 -15.44
CA LYS A 86 12.53 -14.30 -16.74
C LYS A 86 13.28 -13.49 -17.81
N ASP A 87 13.20 -13.88 -19.07
CA ASP A 87 14.04 -13.33 -20.16
C ASP A 87 13.97 -11.79 -20.26
N ASP A 88 12.79 -11.21 -20.09
CA ASP A 88 12.42 -9.80 -20.28
C ASP A 88 11.85 -9.16 -18.99
N LEU A 89 12.16 -9.72 -17.82
CA LEU A 89 11.67 -9.20 -16.54
C LEU A 89 12.77 -9.22 -15.50
N PHE A 90 13.13 -8.03 -15.07
CA PHE A 90 14.19 -7.79 -14.10
C PHE A 90 13.63 -7.08 -12.87
N VAL A 91 14.25 -7.35 -11.73
CA VAL A 91 14.03 -6.61 -10.49
C VAL A 91 15.34 -5.95 -10.13
N GLU A 92 15.37 -4.63 -10.15
CA GLU A 92 16.46 -3.89 -9.52
C GLU A 92 16.48 -4.15 -8.00
N TYR A 93 17.65 -4.48 -7.47
CA TYR A 93 17.77 -4.89 -6.08
C TYR A 93 18.88 -4.19 -5.30
N GLN A 94 20.06 -3.97 -5.89
CA GLN A 94 21.12 -3.20 -5.24
C GLN A 94 21.77 -2.27 -6.25
N GLN A 95 22.24 -1.13 -5.81
CA GLN A 95 23.06 -0.27 -6.65
C GLN A 95 24.43 -0.01 -5.99
N ALA A 96 25.40 0.47 -6.77
CA ALA A 96 26.50 1.24 -6.21
C ALA A 96 25.94 2.48 -5.49
N PRO A 97 26.70 3.25 -4.68
CA PRO A 97 26.16 4.46 -4.04
C PRO A 97 25.37 5.32 -5.03
N LYS A 98 24.04 5.30 -4.92
CA LYS A 98 23.09 5.98 -5.80
C LYS A 98 22.66 7.29 -5.15
N VAL A 99 22.51 8.33 -5.95
CA VAL A 99 21.88 9.58 -5.55
C VAL A 99 20.69 9.79 -6.46
N ASP A 100 19.48 9.57 -5.94
CA ASP A 100 18.27 9.77 -6.73
C ASP A 100 17.80 11.23 -6.68
N PRO A 101 17.51 11.83 -7.84
CA PRO A 101 17.08 13.22 -7.92
C PRO A 101 15.58 13.31 -7.60
N ILE A 102 15.23 14.15 -6.63
CA ILE A 102 13.86 14.46 -6.27
C ILE A 102 13.54 15.88 -6.70
N PHE A 103 12.40 16.04 -7.36
CA PHE A 103 11.87 17.36 -7.69
C PHE A 103 10.67 17.69 -6.81
N THR A 104 10.86 18.64 -5.90
CA THR A 104 9.80 19.09 -4.99
C THR A 104 9.21 20.42 -5.45
N MET A 105 7.89 20.50 -5.55
CA MET A 105 7.17 21.76 -5.73
C MET A 105 6.47 22.18 -4.43
N LEU A 106 6.65 23.43 -4.01
CA LEU A 106 5.94 24.01 -2.87
C LEU A 106 4.67 24.73 -3.36
N VAL A 107 3.51 24.42 -2.77
CA VAL A 107 2.20 24.72 -3.35
C VAL A 107 1.27 25.45 -2.39
N ASN A 108 1.01 26.72 -2.66
CA ASN A 108 -0.10 27.46 -2.05
C ASN A 108 -1.41 27.19 -2.79
N PHE A 109 -2.52 27.35 -2.09
CA PHE A 109 -3.85 27.29 -2.70
C PHE A 109 -4.39 28.68 -3.05
N GLY A 110 -5.21 28.70 -4.10
CA GLY A 110 -5.82 29.91 -4.65
C GLY A 110 -7.14 30.27 -3.97
N ASP A 111 -7.87 31.18 -4.63
CA ASP A 111 -9.13 31.75 -4.12
C ASP A 111 -10.38 31.26 -4.87
N LYS A 112 -10.22 30.53 -5.98
CA LYS A 112 -11.35 29.95 -6.68
C LYS A 112 -11.91 28.77 -5.90
N THR A 113 -13.22 28.64 -5.91
CA THR A 113 -13.92 27.51 -5.28
C THR A 113 -14.59 26.65 -6.34
N ASP A 114 -14.65 25.34 -6.09
CA ASP A 114 -15.49 24.43 -6.87
C ASP A 114 -16.88 24.38 -6.24
N PRO A 115 -17.97 24.62 -6.99
CA PRO A 115 -19.32 24.54 -6.44
C PRO A 115 -19.70 23.18 -5.82
N ARG A 116 -18.98 22.10 -6.16
CA ARG A 116 -19.20 20.75 -5.63
C ARG A 116 -18.65 20.57 -4.22
N THR A 117 -17.54 21.25 -3.89
CA THR A 117 -16.84 21.10 -2.60
C THR A 117 -16.90 22.35 -1.74
N GLY A 118 -16.97 23.54 -2.34
CA GLY A 118 -17.04 24.81 -1.62
C GLY A 118 -15.72 25.17 -0.95
N GLY A 119 -15.69 25.20 0.39
CA GLY A 119 -14.51 25.53 1.19
C GLY A 119 -14.15 27.01 1.26
N THR A 120 -13.16 27.32 2.10
CA THR A 120 -12.57 28.66 2.26
C THR A 120 -11.39 28.86 1.29
N PRO A 121 -11.09 30.10 0.85
CA PRO A 121 -9.86 30.39 0.09
C PRO A 121 -8.58 29.99 0.82
N GLY A 122 -7.54 29.60 0.08
CA GLY A 122 -6.28 29.13 0.65
C GLY A 122 -6.32 27.66 1.12
N PRO A 123 -5.44 27.27 2.06
CA PRO A 123 -4.47 28.12 2.76
C PRO A 123 -3.28 28.54 1.89
N VAL A 124 -2.52 29.51 2.39
CA VAL A 124 -1.17 29.81 1.92
C VAL A 124 -0.18 29.57 3.05
N VAL A 125 1.09 29.37 2.72
CA VAL A 125 2.18 29.09 3.64
C VAL A 125 2.23 30.08 4.83
N ASN A 126 2.69 29.59 5.97
CA ASN A 126 2.85 30.29 7.25
C ASN A 126 1.53 30.73 7.89
N GLN A 127 0.46 29.96 7.67
CA GLN A 127 -0.85 30.20 8.29
C GLN A 127 -1.21 29.21 9.40
N ILE A 128 -0.37 28.21 9.65
CA ILE A 128 -0.53 27.27 10.77
C ILE A 128 -0.35 28.03 12.09
N PRO A 129 -1.32 27.96 13.03
CA PRO A 129 -1.22 28.65 14.31
C PRO A 129 -0.01 28.20 15.14
N GLU A 130 0.64 29.15 15.82
CA GLU A 130 1.71 28.83 16.78
C GLU A 130 1.15 28.00 17.95
N PRO A 131 1.74 26.83 18.27
CA PRO A 131 1.26 25.98 19.35
C PRO A 131 1.51 26.61 20.73
N ASP A 132 0.60 26.41 21.67
CA ASP A 132 0.76 26.91 23.04
C ASP A 132 1.76 26.04 23.81
N ARG A 133 3.00 26.55 23.89
CA ARG A 133 4.09 25.97 24.66
C ARG A 133 4.18 26.50 26.09
N ASN A 134 3.18 27.20 26.62
CA ASN A 134 3.17 27.60 28.03
C ASN A 134 2.49 26.52 28.87
N TRP A 135 3.26 25.54 29.33
CA TRP A 135 2.83 24.33 30.06
C TRP A 135 2.18 24.59 31.43
N ASP A 136 1.05 25.28 31.46
CA ASP A 136 0.30 25.62 32.67
C ASP A 136 -0.79 24.58 33.01
N GLY A 137 -0.90 23.53 32.19
CA GLY A 137 -1.86 22.46 32.35
C GLY A 137 -3.22 22.77 31.74
N SER A 138 -3.35 23.87 30.99
CA SER A 138 -4.58 24.26 30.30
C SER A 138 -4.86 23.37 29.09
N PRO A 139 -6.10 23.36 28.56
CA PRO A 139 -6.45 22.61 27.36
C PRO A 139 -5.76 23.08 26.08
N THR A 140 -5.06 24.21 26.08
CA THR A 140 -4.32 24.71 24.92
C THR A 140 -2.90 24.15 24.85
N ASP A 141 -2.34 23.64 25.96
CA ASP A 141 -1.03 22.97 26.00
C ASP A 141 -0.85 22.01 24.81
N ASP A 142 0.13 22.31 23.97
CA ASP A 142 0.47 21.52 22.79
C ASP A 142 1.96 21.14 22.85
N ASN A 143 2.28 19.86 22.73
CA ASN A 143 3.65 19.36 22.52
C ASN A 143 3.72 18.29 21.41
N SER A 144 2.73 18.30 20.51
CA SER A 144 2.61 17.36 19.40
C SER A 144 2.82 18.05 18.05
N THR A 145 2.37 19.29 17.90
CA THR A 145 2.39 19.97 16.60
C THR A 145 3.80 20.42 16.24
N LEU A 146 4.33 19.98 15.10
CA LEU A 146 5.54 20.54 14.51
C LEU A 146 5.21 21.93 13.94
N TRP A 147 5.97 22.95 14.32
CA TRP A 147 5.70 24.32 13.89
C TRP A 147 6.98 25.13 13.71
N ARG A 148 6.95 26.06 12.74
CA ARG A 148 7.96 27.10 12.52
C ARG A 148 7.28 28.41 12.16
N SER A 149 7.97 29.51 12.44
CA SER A 149 7.48 30.84 12.07
C SER A 149 7.61 31.15 10.57
N ASP A 150 8.44 30.38 9.84
CA ASP A 150 8.66 30.58 8.40
C ASP A 150 9.13 29.30 7.66
N PHE A 151 8.20 28.65 6.94
CA PHE A 151 8.38 27.53 6.02
C PHE A 151 8.78 27.99 4.61
N HIS A 152 9.85 28.76 4.52
CA HIS A 152 10.44 29.18 3.24
C HIS A 152 11.18 28.04 2.54
N ARG A 153 11.51 28.22 1.26
CA ARG A 153 12.22 27.21 0.44
C ARG A 153 13.49 26.65 1.11
N GLU A 154 14.31 27.50 1.72
CA GLU A 154 15.58 27.05 2.34
C GLU A 154 15.34 26.06 3.49
N HIS A 155 14.21 26.18 4.21
CA HIS A 155 13.85 25.21 5.24
C HIS A 155 13.75 23.78 4.66
N TYR A 156 13.08 23.63 3.51
CA TYR A 156 12.95 22.33 2.84
C TYR A 156 14.26 21.89 2.21
N MET A 157 15.06 22.81 1.64
CA MET A 157 16.40 22.48 1.15
C MET A 157 17.29 21.94 2.26
N ASP A 158 17.25 22.53 3.46
CA ASP A 158 18.00 22.07 4.63
C ASP A 158 17.47 20.73 5.14
N MET A 159 16.15 20.59 5.28
CA MET A 159 15.52 19.35 5.74
C MET A 159 15.74 18.19 4.78
N PHE A 160 15.78 18.43 3.47
CA PHE A 160 15.96 17.37 2.49
C PHE A 160 17.43 17.07 2.23
N TYR A 161 18.28 18.09 2.09
CA TYR A 161 19.63 17.92 1.54
C TYR A 161 20.75 18.48 2.42
N GLY A 162 20.44 19.06 3.58
CA GLY A 162 21.41 19.64 4.50
C GLY A 162 22.40 18.62 5.10
N GLU A 163 23.49 19.12 5.67
CA GLU A 163 24.59 18.31 6.25
C GLU A 163 24.24 17.63 7.59
N GLY A 164 23.11 17.98 8.21
CA GLY A 164 22.65 17.46 9.50
C GLY A 164 21.68 16.28 9.37
N GLU A 165 20.81 16.11 10.37
CA GLU A 165 19.64 15.22 10.24
C GLU A 165 18.75 15.76 9.11
N SER A 166 18.82 15.09 7.96
CA SER A 166 18.11 15.43 6.74
C SER A 166 17.61 14.16 6.06
N PHE A 167 16.75 14.32 5.07
CA PHE A 167 16.24 13.22 4.25
C PHE A 167 17.37 12.48 3.54
N ARG A 168 18.32 13.23 2.99
CA ARG A 168 19.59 12.72 2.44
C ARG A 168 20.38 11.92 3.46
N ASP A 169 20.62 12.46 4.66
CA ASP A 169 21.38 11.78 5.72
C ASP A 169 20.65 10.51 6.22
N PHE A 170 19.33 10.58 6.38
CA PHE A 170 18.50 9.45 6.80
C PHE A 170 18.65 8.28 5.84
N TYR A 171 18.42 8.49 4.54
CA TYR A 171 18.54 7.43 3.54
C TYR A 171 19.98 6.94 3.37
N LEU A 172 20.97 7.83 3.50
CA LEU A 172 22.39 7.44 3.46
C LEU A 172 22.74 6.48 4.60
N LYS A 173 22.36 6.82 5.84
CA LYS A 173 22.64 5.97 7.01
C LYS A 173 21.80 4.70 7.01
N GLN A 174 20.52 4.81 6.69
CA GLN A 174 19.59 3.69 6.62
C GLN A 174 20.08 2.61 5.63
N SER A 175 20.58 3.03 4.46
CA SER A 175 21.08 2.15 3.41
C SER A 175 22.52 1.65 3.61
N GLY A 176 23.23 2.14 4.63
CA GLY A 176 24.65 1.86 4.86
C GLY A 176 25.56 2.42 3.76
N GLY A 177 25.22 3.61 3.24
CA GLY A 177 25.99 4.30 2.20
C GLY A 177 25.70 3.84 0.77
N ARG A 178 24.71 2.96 0.55
CA ARG A 178 24.37 2.41 -0.77
C ARG A 178 23.42 3.31 -1.56
N TYR A 179 22.68 4.16 -0.87
CA TYR A 179 21.61 4.94 -1.45
C TYR A 179 21.44 6.25 -0.68
N THR A 180 21.20 7.34 -1.37
CA THR A 180 20.80 8.62 -0.79
C THR A 180 20.03 9.42 -1.85
N VAL A 181 19.57 10.61 -1.45
CA VAL A 181 18.76 11.47 -2.31
C VAL A 181 19.43 12.83 -2.50
N GLY A 182 19.18 13.44 -3.63
CA GLY A 182 19.53 14.83 -3.95
C GLY A 182 18.38 15.46 -4.72
N GLY A 183 18.45 16.74 -5.06
CA GLY A 183 17.37 17.35 -5.81
C GLY A 183 17.29 18.85 -5.68
N ASP A 184 16.12 19.38 -6.00
CA ASP A 184 15.80 20.79 -5.88
C ASP A 184 14.36 20.97 -5.39
N VAL A 185 14.14 22.09 -4.71
CA VAL A 185 12.83 22.50 -4.20
C VAL A 185 12.45 23.80 -4.92
N SER A 186 11.21 23.92 -5.42
CA SER A 186 10.77 25.17 -6.05
C SER A 186 10.52 26.28 -5.04
N ASP A 187 10.42 27.53 -5.51
CA ASP A 187 9.73 28.56 -4.73
C ASP A 187 8.23 28.21 -4.63
N TRP A 188 7.55 28.78 -3.63
CA TRP A 188 6.10 28.61 -3.47
C TRP A 188 5.32 29.14 -4.69
N ILE A 189 4.63 28.24 -5.37
CA ILE A 189 3.68 28.55 -6.45
C ILE A 189 2.25 28.62 -5.89
N THR A 190 1.27 28.99 -6.71
CA THR A 190 -0.14 29.02 -6.29
C THR A 190 -1.02 28.33 -7.32
N VAL A 191 -1.71 27.27 -6.92
CA VAL A 191 -2.73 26.62 -7.74
C VAL A 191 -4.02 27.45 -7.79
N PRO A 192 -4.86 27.32 -8.84
CA PRO A 192 -5.98 28.23 -9.03
C PRO A 192 -7.10 28.10 -8.00
N PHE A 193 -7.34 26.90 -7.45
CA PHE A 193 -8.43 26.66 -6.50
C PHE A 193 -7.96 26.59 -5.05
N ASN A 194 -8.91 26.71 -4.13
CA ASN A 194 -8.69 26.42 -2.73
C ASN A 194 -8.48 24.92 -2.46
N GLU A 195 -7.99 24.58 -1.27
CA GLU A 195 -7.67 23.20 -0.90
C GLU A 195 -8.86 22.25 -1.02
N ALA A 196 -10.07 22.71 -0.68
CA ALA A 196 -11.29 21.90 -0.80
C ALA A 196 -11.59 21.39 -2.22
N ARG A 197 -11.07 22.02 -3.30
CA ARG A 197 -11.18 21.44 -4.65
C ARG A 197 -10.42 20.12 -4.76
N TYR A 198 -9.34 19.99 -3.99
CA TYR A 198 -8.34 18.95 -4.12
C TYR A 198 -8.45 17.89 -3.02
N GLY A 199 -8.70 18.28 -1.77
CA GLY A 199 -8.73 17.38 -0.61
C GLY A 199 -10.11 16.94 -0.14
N SER A 200 -11.20 17.61 -0.54
CA SER A 200 -12.52 17.35 0.05
C SER A 200 -13.02 15.92 -0.15
N ASN A 201 -13.41 15.28 0.96
CA ASN A 201 -14.05 13.96 1.00
C ASN A 201 -15.42 13.86 0.28
N ASN A 202 -15.93 14.96 -0.29
CA ASN A 202 -17.18 15.01 -1.06
C ASN A 202 -17.01 14.65 -2.54
N ILE A 203 -15.77 14.51 -3.02
CA ILE A 203 -15.43 14.06 -4.37
C ILE A 203 -14.54 12.81 -4.28
N SER A 204 -14.33 12.11 -5.39
CA SER A 204 -13.37 11.01 -5.39
C SER A 204 -11.94 11.54 -5.26
N GLU A 205 -11.09 10.79 -4.56
CA GLU A 205 -9.64 11.04 -4.44
C GLU A 205 -9.01 11.27 -5.82
N ALA A 206 -9.39 10.47 -6.82
CA ALA A 206 -8.92 10.61 -8.21
C ALA A 206 -9.27 11.98 -8.84
N ASP A 207 -10.48 12.51 -8.63
CA ASP A 207 -10.85 13.83 -9.15
C ASP A 207 -10.18 14.96 -8.36
N GLY A 208 -9.93 14.78 -7.07
CA GLY A 208 -9.20 15.73 -6.24
C GLY A 208 -7.70 15.75 -6.55
N TYR A 209 -7.02 14.69 -6.15
CA TYR A 209 -5.55 14.59 -6.10
C TYR A 209 -4.89 14.60 -7.48
N TRP A 210 -5.46 13.94 -8.50
CA TRP A 210 -4.84 14.00 -9.84
C TRP A 210 -4.91 15.42 -10.43
N ASN A 211 -5.99 16.15 -10.15
CA ASN A 211 -6.09 17.56 -10.57
C ASN A 211 -5.20 18.48 -9.73
N PHE A 212 -4.92 18.15 -8.47
CA PHE A 212 -3.91 18.85 -7.68
C PHE A 212 -2.53 18.78 -8.34
N ILE A 213 -2.07 17.58 -8.70
CA ILE A 213 -0.78 17.40 -9.39
C ILE A 213 -0.76 18.10 -10.75
N LYS A 214 -1.86 18.01 -11.51
CA LYS A 214 -2.00 18.70 -12.79
C LYS A 214 -1.87 20.22 -12.66
N ASP A 215 -2.59 20.81 -11.72
CA ASP A 215 -2.58 22.25 -11.50
C ASP A 215 -1.26 22.72 -10.91
N THR A 216 -0.62 21.91 -10.06
CA THR A 216 0.74 22.13 -9.54
C THR A 216 1.76 22.20 -10.67
N ALA A 217 1.80 21.19 -11.55
CA ALA A 217 2.71 21.16 -12.70
C ALA A 217 2.48 22.35 -13.66
N THR A 218 1.21 22.68 -13.92
CA THR A 218 0.82 23.82 -14.78
C THR A 218 1.28 25.14 -14.17
N SER A 219 0.98 25.37 -12.88
CA SER A 219 1.29 26.62 -12.18
C SER A 219 2.80 26.84 -12.05
N TRP A 220 3.57 25.77 -11.84
CA TRP A 220 5.03 25.85 -11.84
C TRP A 220 5.58 26.21 -13.21
N TYR A 221 5.14 25.53 -14.28
CA TYR A 221 5.59 25.81 -15.65
C TYR A 221 5.29 27.26 -16.05
N ASP A 222 4.05 27.72 -15.81
CA ASP A 222 3.63 29.09 -16.10
C ASP A 222 4.46 30.12 -15.32
N THR A 223 4.83 29.81 -14.07
CA THR A 223 5.71 30.66 -13.26
C THR A 223 7.11 30.74 -13.86
N GLN A 224 7.67 29.64 -14.36
CA GLN A 224 8.96 29.64 -15.03
C GLN A 224 8.95 30.46 -16.33
N VAL A 225 7.90 30.31 -17.15
CA VAL A 225 7.72 31.10 -18.38
C VAL A 225 7.56 32.58 -18.06
N LYS A 226 6.78 32.93 -17.03
CA LYS A 226 6.63 34.31 -16.55
C LYS A 226 7.93 34.91 -16.02
N ALA A 227 8.82 34.08 -15.46
CA ALA A 227 10.17 34.46 -15.06
C ALA A 227 11.13 34.62 -16.26
N GLY A 228 10.67 34.41 -17.49
CA GLY A 228 11.42 34.62 -18.72
C GLY A 228 12.21 33.41 -19.20
N LYS A 229 12.04 32.23 -18.59
CA LYS A 229 12.65 30.99 -19.08
C LYS A 229 11.94 30.52 -20.35
N SER A 230 12.71 30.10 -21.34
CA SER A 230 12.22 29.44 -22.54
C SER A 230 11.81 27.99 -22.24
N ALA A 231 10.91 27.42 -23.06
CA ALA A 231 10.51 26.01 -22.95
C ALA A 231 11.72 25.05 -22.99
N GLN A 232 12.76 25.39 -23.74
CA GLN A 232 13.99 24.60 -23.83
C GLN A 232 14.80 24.64 -22.51
N GLU A 233 14.94 25.81 -21.88
CA GLU A 233 15.61 25.92 -20.58
C GLU A 233 14.86 25.17 -19.48
N ILE A 234 13.52 25.21 -19.50
CA ILE A 234 12.68 24.45 -18.57
C ILE A 234 12.88 22.94 -18.79
N LYS A 235 12.83 22.50 -20.05
CA LYS A 235 13.07 21.10 -20.42
C LYS A 235 14.46 20.62 -19.99
N ASP A 236 15.50 21.40 -20.24
CA ASP A 236 16.87 21.01 -19.89
C ASP A 236 17.09 20.98 -18.37
N TYR A 237 16.40 21.84 -17.60
CA TYR A 237 16.35 21.74 -16.15
C TYR A 237 15.65 20.46 -15.68
N LEU A 238 14.49 20.13 -16.25
CA LEU A 238 13.70 18.96 -15.80
C LEU A 238 14.37 17.62 -16.11
N LYS A 239 15.17 17.51 -17.18
CA LYS A 239 15.92 16.29 -17.54
C LYS A 239 16.88 15.80 -16.47
N GLN A 240 17.27 16.64 -15.49
CA GLN A 240 18.13 16.18 -14.40
C GLN A 240 17.41 15.27 -13.40
N PHE A 241 16.07 15.22 -13.48
CA PHE A 241 15.20 14.40 -12.64
C PHE A 241 14.54 13.25 -13.41
N ASP A 242 15.04 12.92 -14.60
CA ASP A 242 14.61 11.78 -15.45
C ASP A 242 15.89 11.02 -15.82
N VAL A 243 16.34 10.16 -14.90
CA VAL A 243 17.56 9.34 -15.05
C VAL A 243 17.34 7.88 -14.66
N TRP A 244 16.14 7.53 -14.19
CA TRP A 244 15.80 6.21 -13.69
C TRP A 244 14.50 5.68 -14.32
N ASP A 245 14.62 4.53 -14.99
CA ASP A 245 13.48 3.79 -15.50
C ASP A 245 12.93 2.91 -14.39
N ARG A 246 11.94 3.43 -13.67
CA ARG A 246 11.30 2.75 -12.54
C ARG A 246 10.77 1.37 -12.90
N TYR A 247 10.22 1.21 -14.10
CA TYR A 247 9.43 0.04 -14.48
C TYR A 247 10.12 -0.87 -15.50
N ASP A 248 11.35 -0.56 -15.92
CA ASP A 248 12.08 -1.29 -16.98
C ASP A 248 11.18 -1.41 -18.22
N PHE A 249 10.65 -0.28 -18.69
CA PHE A 249 9.51 -0.24 -19.61
C PHE A 249 9.79 -0.92 -20.95
N ASP A 250 11.06 -1.03 -21.34
CA ASP A 250 11.51 -1.72 -22.54
C ASP A 250 12.05 -3.15 -22.29
N GLY A 251 12.12 -3.57 -21.01
CA GLY A 251 12.43 -4.92 -20.56
C GLY A 251 13.89 -5.34 -20.76
N ASP A 252 14.81 -4.39 -20.89
CA ASP A 252 16.23 -4.67 -21.13
C ASP A 252 17.05 -4.85 -19.83
N GLY A 253 16.45 -4.57 -18.66
CA GLY A 253 17.03 -4.67 -17.33
C GLY A 253 18.00 -3.54 -16.99
N ASN A 254 17.97 -2.42 -17.71
CA ASN A 254 18.72 -1.20 -17.47
C ASN A 254 17.83 -0.12 -16.83
N PHE A 255 17.79 -0.12 -15.50
CA PHE A 255 17.05 0.90 -14.75
C PHE A 255 17.73 2.28 -14.76
N ASN A 256 19.00 2.39 -15.17
CA ASN A 256 19.74 3.67 -15.13
C ASN A 256 19.69 4.38 -16.48
N GLU A 257 18.48 4.63 -16.97
CA GLU A 257 18.20 5.39 -18.17
C GLU A 257 16.89 6.19 -18.06
N PRO A 258 16.72 7.27 -18.82
CA PRO A 258 15.49 8.06 -18.79
C PRO A 258 14.31 7.31 -19.43
N ASP A 259 13.13 7.42 -18.83
CA ASP A 259 11.88 6.85 -19.34
C ASP A 259 10.86 7.93 -19.77
N GLY A 260 11.22 9.22 -19.58
CA GLY A 260 10.40 10.39 -19.90
C GLY A 260 9.52 10.88 -18.75
N TYR A 261 9.54 10.20 -17.60
CA TYR A 261 8.89 10.62 -16.37
C TYR A 261 9.91 11.22 -15.40
N ILE A 262 9.45 12.11 -14.52
CA ILE A 262 10.24 12.57 -13.38
C ILE A 262 10.37 11.41 -12.39
N ASP A 263 11.59 10.98 -12.11
CA ASP A 263 11.94 9.79 -11.32
C ASP A 263 11.26 9.78 -9.95
N HIS A 264 11.31 10.94 -9.27
CA HIS A 264 10.74 11.18 -7.96
C HIS A 264 10.17 12.60 -7.90
N PHE A 265 8.86 12.73 -7.74
CA PHE A 265 8.17 14.02 -7.65
C PHE A 265 7.44 14.17 -6.31
N GLN A 266 7.56 15.34 -5.70
CA GLN A 266 6.86 15.68 -4.45
C GLN A 266 6.09 17.00 -4.59
N ALA A 267 4.86 17.05 -4.10
CA ALA A 267 4.08 18.27 -3.98
C ALA A 267 3.84 18.59 -2.50
N VAL A 268 4.53 19.59 -1.97
CA VAL A 268 4.33 20.03 -0.59
C VAL A 268 3.27 21.11 -0.56
N HIS A 269 2.14 20.86 0.08
CA HIS A 269 1.02 21.81 0.11
C HIS A 269 1.04 22.68 1.37
N ALA A 270 0.53 23.91 1.25
CA ALA A 270 0.34 24.80 2.39
C ALA A 270 -0.69 24.22 3.39
N GLY A 271 -0.55 24.53 4.68
CA GLY A 271 -1.46 24.03 5.72
C GLY A 271 -1.07 22.68 6.32
N GLU A 272 -1.96 22.14 7.15
CA GLU A 272 -1.79 20.85 7.84
C GLU A 272 -2.46 19.72 7.04
N GLY A 273 -1.88 18.52 7.10
CA GLY A 273 -2.46 17.33 6.45
C GLY A 273 -3.70 16.82 7.20
N GLU A 274 -4.64 16.22 6.46
CA GLU A 274 -5.87 15.67 7.03
C GLU A 274 -5.59 14.58 8.10
N GLU A 275 -4.50 13.82 7.94
CA GLU A 275 -4.06 12.78 8.88
C GLU A 275 -3.73 13.30 10.28
N ALA A 276 -3.37 14.59 10.38
CA ALA A 276 -3.13 15.29 11.65
C ALA A 276 -4.38 16.05 12.15
N GLY A 277 -5.46 16.08 11.37
CA GLY A 277 -6.70 16.80 11.64
C GLY A 277 -6.98 17.97 10.69
N GLY A 278 -6.10 18.25 9.72
CA GLY A 278 -6.32 19.23 8.65
C GLY A 278 -6.32 20.70 9.07
N GLY A 279 -5.91 21.02 10.31
CA GLY A 279 -5.85 22.38 10.82
C GLY A 279 -7.14 23.18 10.62
N ALA A 280 -7.03 24.34 9.97
CA ALA A 280 -8.18 25.21 9.69
C ALA A 280 -9.10 24.68 8.56
N GLN A 281 -8.61 23.75 7.74
CA GLN A 281 -9.32 23.16 6.61
C GLN A 281 -10.05 21.86 6.99
N GLY A 282 -9.62 21.19 8.06
CA GLY A 282 -10.28 19.97 8.56
C GLY A 282 -10.33 18.89 7.47
N GLU A 283 -11.51 18.31 7.25
CA GLU A 283 -11.75 17.26 6.24
C GLU A 283 -11.66 17.73 4.77
N ASP A 284 -11.41 19.03 4.54
CA ASP A 284 -11.11 19.57 3.21
C ASP A 284 -9.60 19.59 2.91
N ALA A 285 -8.74 19.35 3.91
CA ALA A 285 -7.30 19.27 3.75
C ALA A 285 -6.89 18.04 2.93
N ILE A 286 -5.73 18.09 2.29
CA ILE A 286 -5.18 16.90 1.60
C ILE A 286 -4.62 15.93 2.67
N TRP A 287 -4.95 14.64 2.55
CA TRP A 287 -4.30 13.56 3.30
C TRP A 287 -2.95 13.24 2.67
N SER A 288 -1.87 13.16 3.45
CA SER A 288 -0.53 12.81 2.95
C SER A 288 -0.51 11.43 2.29
N HIS A 289 0.01 11.32 1.06
CA HIS A 289 0.04 10.03 0.35
C HIS A 289 1.05 9.97 -0.79
N ARG A 290 1.32 8.75 -1.24
CA ARG A 290 1.94 8.36 -2.50
C ARG A 290 0.91 7.78 -3.46
N TRP A 291 0.90 8.25 -4.71
CA TRP A 291 0.06 7.67 -5.77
C TRP A 291 0.66 7.83 -7.19
N ALA A 292 -0.10 7.40 -8.20
CA ALA A 292 0.14 7.66 -9.61
C ALA A 292 -0.98 8.58 -10.14
N ALA A 293 -0.61 9.62 -10.89
CA ALA A 293 -1.53 10.55 -11.50
C ALA A 293 -2.08 9.99 -12.82
N PHE A 294 -3.41 9.95 -12.98
CA PHE A 294 -4.09 9.47 -14.19
C PHE A 294 -3.58 8.12 -14.76
N PRO A 295 -3.39 7.06 -13.95
CA PRO A 295 -2.99 5.74 -14.44
C PRO A 295 -4.02 5.14 -15.40
N ASN A 296 -5.30 5.54 -15.28
CA ASN A 296 -6.38 5.16 -16.19
C ASN A 296 -6.21 5.65 -17.65
N LEU A 297 -5.20 6.47 -17.93
CA LEU A 297 -4.82 6.89 -19.28
C LEU A 297 -3.67 6.05 -19.87
N GLU A 298 -3.29 4.94 -19.24
CA GLU A 298 -2.34 4.00 -19.81
C GLU A 298 -2.74 3.55 -21.23
N GLY A 299 -1.74 3.42 -22.11
CA GLY A 299 -1.89 3.17 -23.54
C GLY A 299 -2.42 4.38 -24.35
N LYS A 300 -2.83 5.47 -23.70
CA LYS A 300 -3.45 6.65 -24.34
C LYS A 300 -2.65 7.94 -24.14
N ALA A 301 -2.00 8.12 -22.99
CA ALA A 301 -1.22 9.31 -22.64
C ALA A 301 0.09 8.95 -21.93
N GLY A 302 1.09 9.83 -22.05
CA GLY A 302 2.43 9.67 -21.49
C GLY A 302 3.53 10.11 -22.47
N PRO A 303 4.82 9.93 -22.10
CA PRO A 303 5.95 10.05 -23.00
C PRO A 303 5.82 9.18 -24.26
N ALA A 304 6.42 9.64 -25.36
CA ALA A 304 6.39 8.91 -26.61
C ALA A 304 7.13 7.57 -26.47
N GLY A 305 6.41 6.45 -26.64
CA GLY A 305 6.96 5.10 -26.49
C GLY A 305 6.73 4.47 -25.11
N ASN A 306 6.34 5.28 -24.11
CA ASN A 306 6.06 4.85 -22.74
C ASN A 306 4.75 5.51 -22.26
N LEU A 307 3.59 5.05 -22.76
CA LEU A 307 2.29 5.67 -22.49
C LEU A 307 1.67 5.12 -21.18
N ALA A 308 2.23 5.46 -20.02
CA ALA A 308 1.81 4.95 -18.71
C ALA A 308 0.86 5.90 -17.93
N GLY A 309 0.22 6.85 -18.61
CA GLY A 309 -0.60 7.89 -17.97
C GLY A 309 0.23 9.10 -17.51
N GLY A 310 -0.27 9.84 -16.52
CA GLY A 310 0.43 10.98 -15.92
C GLY A 310 -0.01 12.37 -16.39
N VAL A 311 0.75 13.37 -15.95
CA VAL A 311 0.59 14.81 -16.25
C VAL A 311 1.83 15.32 -16.98
N GLN A 312 1.65 15.89 -18.17
CA GLN A 312 2.75 16.55 -18.87
C GLN A 312 3.09 17.90 -18.22
N ILE A 313 4.37 18.19 -18.01
CA ILE A 313 4.81 19.50 -17.50
C ILE A 313 4.91 20.48 -18.68
N GLY A 314 3.87 21.30 -18.87
CA GLY A 314 3.77 22.24 -20.00
C GLY A 314 3.87 21.53 -21.35
N ASP A 315 4.73 22.02 -22.24
CA ASP A 315 5.04 21.43 -23.55
C ASP A 315 6.43 20.76 -23.61
N THR A 316 7.03 20.47 -22.45
CA THR A 316 8.43 20.02 -22.34
C THR A 316 8.66 18.61 -22.90
N GLY A 317 7.61 17.78 -22.88
CA GLY A 317 7.72 16.35 -23.20
C GLY A 317 8.07 15.45 -22.01
N LEU A 318 8.30 16.03 -20.82
CA LEU A 318 8.48 15.30 -19.57
C LEU A 318 7.18 15.26 -18.76
N TRP A 319 7.00 14.19 -18.01
CA TRP A 319 5.75 13.85 -17.36
C TRP A 319 5.93 13.55 -15.87
N ILE A 320 4.90 13.78 -15.08
CA ILE A 320 4.78 13.30 -13.69
C ILE A 320 3.77 12.19 -13.70
N ARG A 321 4.16 11.00 -13.26
CA ARG A 321 3.24 9.88 -13.03
C ARG A 321 3.14 9.63 -11.55
N ASP A 322 4.18 9.05 -10.98
CA ASP A 322 4.26 8.76 -9.56
C ASP A 322 4.62 10.03 -8.78
N TYR A 323 3.95 10.23 -7.65
CA TYR A 323 4.16 11.38 -6.81
C TYR A 323 3.92 11.06 -5.34
N THR A 324 4.52 11.86 -4.47
CA THR A 324 4.08 12.01 -3.07
C THR A 324 3.55 13.41 -2.81
N THR A 325 2.69 13.55 -1.82
CA THR A 325 2.19 14.84 -1.34
C THR A 325 2.16 14.86 0.17
N GLU A 326 2.64 15.95 0.76
CA GLU A 326 2.82 16.12 2.20
C GLU A 326 2.55 17.58 2.60
N PRO A 327 2.15 17.86 3.85
CA PRO A 327 1.80 19.20 4.30
C PRO A 327 3.00 20.08 4.62
N GLU A 328 2.72 21.37 4.78
CA GLU A 328 3.68 22.43 5.08
C GLU A 328 4.52 22.12 6.32
N ASN A 329 3.86 21.64 7.38
CA ASN A 329 4.48 21.23 8.63
C ASN A 329 4.85 19.74 8.69
N GLY A 330 4.96 19.07 7.55
CA GLY A 330 5.50 17.73 7.44
C GLY A 330 6.90 17.67 8.08
N GLY A 331 7.08 16.79 9.06
CA GLY A 331 8.39 16.52 9.63
C GLY A 331 9.21 15.59 8.73
N LEU A 332 10.52 15.50 8.98
CA LEU A 332 11.41 14.59 8.26
C LEU A 332 10.86 13.16 8.19
N GLY A 333 10.16 12.72 9.24
CA GLY A 333 9.63 11.36 9.29
C GLY A 333 8.45 11.10 8.33
N VAL A 334 7.60 12.08 8.05
CA VAL A 334 6.50 11.96 7.07
C VAL A 334 7.09 11.85 5.66
N PHE A 335 7.99 12.77 5.29
CA PHE A 335 8.69 12.71 4.00
C PHE A 335 9.46 11.40 3.80
N ALA A 336 10.12 10.90 4.86
CA ALA A 336 10.79 9.61 4.81
C ALA A 336 9.81 8.43 4.66
N HIS A 337 8.61 8.52 5.24
CA HIS A 337 7.59 7.48 5.11
C HIS A 337 7.06 7.41 3.67
N GLU A 338 6.59 8.54 3.14
CA GLU A 338 6.02 8.62 1.79
C GLU A 338 7.02 8.20 0.72
N TYR A 339 8.28 8.59 0.88
CA TYR A 339 9.34 8.14 -0.04
C TYR A 339 9.66 6.66 0.10
N GLY A 340 9.38 6.04 1.25
CA GLY A 340 9.39 4.59 1.39
C GLY A 340 8.40 3.92 0.42
N HIS A 341 7.20 4.48 0.26
CA HIS A 341 6.21 4.02 -0.74
C HIS A 341 6.68 4.26 -2.16
N ASP A 342 7.35 5.38 -2.41
CA ASP A 342 7.90 5.66 -3.73
C ASP A 342 8.97 4.64 -4.16
N LEU A 343 9.70 4.08 -3.19
CA LEU A 343 10.62 2.95 -3.38
C LEU A 343 9.94 1.55 -3.41
N GLY A 344 8.61 1.52 -3.34
CA GLY A 344 7.80 0.29 -3.46
C GLY A 344 7.51 -0.43 -2.14
N LEU A 345 7.78 0.18 -0.98
CA LEU A 345 7.40 -0.40 0.31
C LEU A 345 5.90 -0.19 0.58
N PRO A 346 5.18 -1.20 1.10
CA PRO A 346 3.82 -1.02 1.57
C PRO A 346 3.79 -0.42 2.98
N ASP A 347 2.61 0.07 3.37
CA ASP A 347 2.29 0.30 4.77
C ASP A 347 2.41 -0.99 5.59
N LEU A 348 3.03 -0.88 6.76
CA LEU A 348 3.12 -1.98 7.73
C LEU A 348 2.20 -1.80 8.93
N TYR A 349 1.52 -0.65 9.08
CA TYR A 349 0.36 -0.54 9.96
C TYR A 349 -0.89 -1.17 9.31
N ASP A 350 -1.99 -1.25 10.07
CA ASP A 350 -3.25 -1.81 9.57
C ASP A 350 -4.05 -0.70 8.85
N THR A 351 -4.11 -0.76 7.53
CA THR A 351 -4.80 0.23 6.68
C THR A 351 -6.31 0.00 6.59
N ALA A 352 -6.83 -1.08 7.21
CA ALA A 352 -8.25 -1.42 7.23
C ALA A 352 -8.95 -1.04 8.55
N GLY A 353 -8.36 -0.12 9.32
CA GLY A 353 -8.90 0.38 10.58
C GLY A 353 -8.62 -0.49 11.81
N GLY A 354 -7.65 -1.41 11.71
CA GLY A 354 -7.10 -2.15 12.85
C GLY A 354 -5.95 -1.43 13.54
N ASP A 355 -5.27 -2.16 14.42
CA ASP A 355 -4.15 -1.65 15.22
C ASP A 355 -3.21 -2.80 15.54
N ASN A 356 -2.19 -2.97 14.70
CA ASN A 356 -1.24 -4.08 14.76
C ASN A 356 -0.02 -3.77 15.64
N GLY A 357 0.89 -4.74 15.76
CA GLY A 357 2.06 -4.65 16.65
C GLY A 357 3.31 -3.98 16.08
N VAL A 358 3.30 -3.51 14.82
CA VAL A 358 4.48 -2.87 14.21
C VAL A 358 4.82 -1.57 14.93
N GLY A 359 3.83 -0.69 15.09
CA GLY A 359 3.94 0.54 15.87
C GLY A 359 5.23 1.32 15.57
N PHE A 360 5.95 1.71 16.61
CA PHE A 360 7.15 2.53 16.50
C PHE A 360 8.40 1.78 16.01
N TRP A 361 8.31 0.48 15.73
CA TRP A 361 9.48 -0.32 15.32
C TRP A 361 9.91 -0.12 13.87
N SER A 362 9.06 0.45 13.01
CA SER A 362 9.37 0.69 11.59
C SER A 362 8.94 2.09 11.16
N LEU A 363 9.77 2.71 10.30
CA LEU A 363 9.42 3.88 9.52
C LEU A 363 8.10 3.69 8.76
N MET A 364 7.84 2.51 8.18
CA MET A 364 6.60 2.19 7.43
C MET A 364 5.38 1.96 8.34
N SER A 365 5.42 2.54 9.54
CA SER A 365 4.37 2.52 10.55
C SER A 365 4.56 3.76 11.43
N SER A 366 4.33 3.66 12.75
CA SER A 366 4.45 4.82 13.64
C SER A 366 5.89 5.32 13.86
N GLY A 367 6.90 4.63 13.34
CA GLY A 367 8.29 5.08 13.41
C GLY A 367 8.55 6.39 12.65
N SER A 368 7.70 6.75 11.69
CA SER A 368 7.70 8.07 11.02
C SER A 368 7.33 9.21 11.97
N TRP A 369 6.58 8.94 13.04
CA TRP A 369 6.11 9.94 13.99
C TRP A 369 6.99 10.07 15.24
N LEU A 370 8.18 9.47 15.25
CA LEU A 370 9.14 9.63 16.32
C LEU A 370 9.72 11.06 16.36
N SER A 371 10.46 11.36 17.42
CA SER A 371 11.14 12.63 17.62
C SER A 371 12.23 12.46 18.68
N HIS A 372 12.98 13.53 18.96
CA HIS A 372 13.89 13.58 20.10
C HIS A 372 13.17 13.70 21.46
N GLY A 373 11.83 13.72 21.49
CA GLY A 373 11.02 13.74 22.72
C GLY A 373 10.92 15.12 23.37
N THR A 374 11.07 16.19 22.60
CA THR A 374 10.94 17.58 23.04
C THR A 374 9.49 18.04 22.88
N ASP A 375 9.21 19.05 22.06
CA ASP A 375 7.91 19.70 21.93
C ASP A 375 7.16 19.39 20.62
N ASP A 376 7.49 18.29 19.93
CA ASP A 376 6.78 17.87 18.71
C ASP A 376 6.65 16.34 18.56
N ILE A 377 5.93 15.88 17.54
CA ILE A 377 6.04 14.52 17.00
C ILE A 377 6.36 14.58 15.50
N GLY A 378 7.04 13.55 14.98
CA GLY A 378 7.36 13.43 13.55
C GLY A 378 8.58 14.22 13.06
N SER A 379 9.27 14.98 13.93
CA SER A 379 10.47 15.73 13.54
C SER A 379 11.65 14.83 13.12
N THR A 380 11.76 13.62 13.68
CA THR A 380 12.89 12.70 13.42
C THR A 380 12.39 11.25 13.42
N PRO A 381 12.48 10.52 12.30
CA PRO A 381 12.00 9.15 12.23
C PRO A 381 12.93 8.15 12.94
N GLY A 382 12.40 6.95 13.21
CA GLY A 382 13.19 5.75 13.46
C GLY A 382 13.59 5.05 12.16
N TYR A 383 14.47 4.05 12.25
CA TYR A 383 14.82 3.27 11.06
C TYR A 383 13.69 2.34 10.61
N MET A 384 13.68 1.95 9.33
CA MET A 384 12.81 0.87 8.85
C MET A 384 13.17 -0.46 9.51
N ASP A 385 12.16 -1.33 9.62
CA ASP A 385 12.30 -2.73 9.97
C ASP A 385 13.21 -3.51 8.99
N PRO A 386 13.67 -4.72 9.36
CA PRO A 386 14.67 -5.41 8.56
C PRO A 386 14.08 -6.02 7.29
N TRP A 387 12.76 -6.28 7.21
CA TRP A 387 12.14 -6.73 5.96
C TRP A 387 12.14 -5.60 4.92
N SER A 388 11.80 -4.37 5.32
CA SER A 388 11.87 -3.21 4.43
C SER A 388 13.29 -2.97 3.92
N LYS A 389 14.31 -3.05 4.81
CA LYS A 389 15.72 -3.00 4.40
C LYS A 389 16.10 -4.15 3.46
N LEU A 390 15.58 -5.35 3.70
CA LEU A 390 15.82 -6.50 2.82
C LEU A 390 15.17 -6.28 1.45
N PHE A 391 13.93 -5.78 1.42
CA PHE A 391 13.17 -5.49 0.22
C PHE A 391 13.88 -4.50 -0.71
N LEU A 392 14.54 -3.51 -0.13
CA LEU A 392 15.35 -2.50 -0.84
C LEU A 392 16.80 -2.93 -1.09
N GLY A 393 17.19 -4.15 -0.68
CA GLY A 393 18.54 -4.67 -0.82
C GLY A 393 19.60 -4.00 0.07
N TRP A 394 19.16 -3.28 1.10
CA TRP A 394 19.98 -2.53 2.05
C TRP A 394 20.38 -3.31 3.30
N LEU A 395 19.67 -4.40 3.62
CA LEU A 395 19.93 -5.19 4.83
C LEU A 395 21.23 -6.01 4.71
N ASN A 396 22.21 -5.69 5.55
CA ASN A 396 23.34 -6.58 5.78
C ASN A 396 22.91 -7.72 6.72
N HIS A 397 22.81 -8.94 6.21
CA HIS A 397 22.27 -10.08 6.96
C HIS A 397 23.09 -11.36 6.79
N SER A 398 22.97 -12.25 7.79
CA SER A 398 23.32 -13.66 7.65
C SER A 398 22.06 -14.49 7.37
N THR A 399 22.22 -15.67 6.76
CA THR A 399 21.10 -16.59 6.51
C THR A 399 21.33 -17.92 7.22
N VAL A 400 20.26 -18.51 7.76
CA VAL A 400 20.23 -19.86 8.33
C VAL A 400 19.05 -20.61 7.71
N ASP A 401 19.33 -21.73 7.04
CA ASP A 401 18.28 -22.57 6.46
C ASP A 401 17.62 -23.49 7.49
N TYR A 402 16.34 -23.80 7.27
CA TYR A 402 15.61 -24.79 8.04
C TYR A 402 16.26 -26.18 7.96
N GLY A 403 16.31 -26.89 9.08
CA GLY A 403 16.92 -28.22 9.18
C GLY A 403 18.45 -28.21 9.15
N SER A 404 19.09 -27.04 9.35
CA SER A 404 20.55 -26.92 9.46
C SER A 404 21.07 -27.28 10.86
N GLY A 405 20.18 -27.59 11.80
CA GLY A 405 20.54 -28.02 13.16
C GLY A 405 20.78 -26.81 14.06
N THR A 406 22.02 -26.56 14.47
CA THR A 406 22.34 -25.44 15.38
C THR A 406 23.43 -24.56 14.79
N THR A 407 23.12 -23.27 14.66
CA THR A 407 24.03 -22.25 14.11
C THR A 407 24.11 -21.06 15.06
N GLN A 408 25.32 -20.56 15.31
CA GLN A 408 25.53 -19.30 16.03
C GLN A 408 25.82 -18.17 15.06
N VAL A 409 25.22 -17.01 15.30
CA VAL A 409 25.39 -15.80 14.49
C VAL A 409 25.70 -14.63 15.42
N THR A 410 26.68 -13.82 15.03
CA THR A 410 26.96 -12.53 15.67
C THR A 410 26.27 -11.43 14.90
N LEU A 411 25.44 -10.64 15.59
CA LEU A 411 24.70 -9.51 15.06
C LEU A 411 25.30 -8.21 15.60
N GLY A 412 25.54 -7.24 14.73
CA GLY A 412 25.77 -5.85 15.12
C GLY A 412 24.45 -5.14 15.43
N PRO A 413 24.49 -3.86 15.82
CA PRO A 413 23.28 -3.04 15.94
C PRO A 413 22.48 -3.00 14.63
N ALA A 414 21.15 -3.07 14.71
CA ALA A 414 20.29 -3.00 13.54
C ALA A 414 20.40 -1.65 12.79
N GLY A 415 20.79 -0.58 13.48
CA GLY A 415 21.03 0.73 12.89
C GLY A 415 22.41 0.93 12.24
N ASP A 416 23.33 -0.02 12.42
CA ASP A 416 24.72 0.03 11.90
C ASP A 416 24.79 -0.64 10.52
N SER A 417 24.18 0.00 9.51
CA SER A 417 24.04 -0.54 8.15
C SER A 417 25.35 -0.63 7.36
N ASP A 418 26.39 0.10 7.78
CA ASP A 418 27.75 0.12 7.23
C ASP A 418 28.76 -0.68 8.07
N GLY A 419 28.35 -1.18 9.24
CA GLY A 419 29.16 -1.99 10.13
C GLY A 419 29.61 -3.34 9.52
N PRO A 420 30.72 -3.92 10.02
CA PRO A 420 31.28 -5.17 9.50
C PRO A 420 30.48 -6.42 9.92
N LYS A 421 29.43 -6.26 10.72
CA LYS A 421 28.60 -7.35 11.25
C LYS A 421 27.22 -7.31 10.58
N ALA A 422 26.60 -8.48 10.46
CA ALA A 422 25.21 -8.56 10.02
C ALA A 422 24.30 -7.84 11.03
N GLN A 423 23.34 -7.06 10.54
CA GLN A 423 22.31 -6.40 11.34
C GLN A 423 21.25 -7.39 11.83
N ALA A 424 21.03 -8.43 11.03
CA ALA A 424 20.01 -9.44 11.28
C ALA A 424 20.43 -10.84 10.80
N VAL A 425 19.74 -11.86 11.30
CA VAL A 425 19.73 -13.21 10.75
C VAL A 425 18.37 -13.51 10.13
N VAL A 426 18.36 -13.88 8.85
CA VAL A 426 17.20 -14.41 8.15
C VAL A 426 17.17 -15.92 8.33
N VAL A 427 16.10 -16.45 8.92
CA VAL A 427 15.90 -17.90 9.09
C VAL A 427 14.88 -18.36 8.06
N ASN A 428 15.37 -18.98 6.97
CA ASN A 428 14.51 -19.53 5.91
C ASN A 428 13.68 -20.70 6.46
N LEU A 429 12.39 -20.73 6.15
CA LEU A 429 11.46 -21.78 6.61
C LEU A 429 10.88 -22.57 5.42
N PRO A 430 10.32 -23.78 5.68
CA PRO A 430 9.48 -24.45 4.70
C PRO A 430 8.32 -23.51 4.31
N PRO A 431 7.99 -23.42 3.01
CA PRO A 431 6.92 -22.55 2.56
C PRO A 431 5.56 -23.00 3.15
N THR A 432 4.59 -22.10 3.14
CA THR A 432 3.21 -22.40 3.54
C THR A 432 2.32 -22.48 2.32
N THR A 433 1.16 -23.13 2.44
CA THR A 433 0.17 -23.21 1.36
C THR A 433 -1.10 -22.49 1.76
N GLN A 434 -1.69 -21.73 0.83
CA GLN A 434 -3.01 -21.13 1.01
C GLN A 434 -3.92 -21.62 -0.11
N THR A 435 -5.14 -21.99 0.25
CA THR A 435 -6.17 -22.42 -0.70
C THR A 435 -7.23 -21.33 -0.81
N THR A 436 -7.35 -20.74 -1.99
CA THR A 436 -8.43 -19.84 -2.35
C THR A 436 -9.56 -20.67 -2.93
N ASN A 437 -10.73 -20.63 -2.29
CA ASN A 437 -11.95 -21.27 -2.78
C ASN A 437 -12.76 -20.22 -3.52
N TYR A 438 -13.01 -20.43 -4.81
CA TYR A 438 -13.77 -19.50 -5.64
C TYR A 438 -15.23 -19.93 -5.72
N ASN A 439 -15.49 -21.19 -6.06
CA ASN A 439 -16.83 -21.71 -6.26
C ASN A 439 -16.88 -23.25 -6.11
N THR A 440 -17.99 -23.83 -6.54
CA THR A 440 -18.13 -25.27 -6.77
C THR A 440 -18.49 -25.47 -8.23
N PRO A 441 -17.80 -26.36 -8.99
CA PRO A 441 -18.16 -26.69 -10.36
C PRO A 441 -19.66 -26.96 -10.50
N PHE A 442 -20.27 -26.49 -11.59
CA PHE A 442 -21.71 -26.64 -11.79
C PHE A 442 -22.12 -28.11 -11.87
N GLY A 443 -21.33 -28.92 -12.56
CA GLY A 443 -21.41 -30.37 -12.62
C GLY A 443 -20.06 -31.02 -12.31
N GLY A 444 -20.09 -32.30 -11.94
CA GLY A 444 -18.88 -33.10 -11.82
C GLY A 444 -17.89 -32.60 -10.74
N SER A 445 -16.60 -32.69 -11.05
CA SER A 445 -15.46 -32.30 -10.20
C SER A 445 -14.59 -31.21 -10.82
N TYR A 446 -14.77 -30.89 -12.11
CA TYR A 446 -13.95 -29.93 -12.82
C TYR A 446 -14.79 -28.91 -13.60
N GLU A 447 -14.23 -27.71 -13.77
CA GLU A 447 -14.74 -26.65 -14.63
C GLU A 447 -13.56 -26.01 -15.39
N TRP A 448 -13.86 -25.25 -16.45
CA TRP A 448 -12.89 -24.40 -17.13
C TRP A 448 -12.77 -23.05 -16.42
N TRP A 449 -11.54 -22.59 -16.17
CA TRP A 449 -11.25 -21.30 -15.53
C TRP A 449 -10.34 -20.44 -16.39
N GLY A 450 -10.72 -19.17 -16.55
CA GLY A 450 -10.02 -18.18 -17.36
C GLY A 450 -8.75 -17.60 -16.72
N GLY A 451 -8.57 -17.80 -15.40
CA GLY A 451 -7.47 -17.25 -14.61
C GLY A 451 -7.89 -16.04 -13.77
N SER A 452 -7.00 -15.62 -12.87
CA SER A 452 -7.14 -14.48 -11.96
C SER A 452 -5.75 -13.87 -11.80
N ALA A 453 -5.47 -12.84 -12.61
CA ALA A 453 -4.24 -12.07 -12.64
C ALA A 453 -4.46 -10.82 -13.52
N ASP A 454 -3.59 -9.83 -13.37
CA ASP A 454 -3.52 -8.66 -14.26
C ASP A 454 -2.84 -9.04 -15.60
N ASP A 455 -3.05 -8.24 -16.64
CA ASP A 455 -2.50 -8.39 -17.99
C ASP A 455 -2.82 -9.74 -18.67
N LEU A 456 -3.93 -10.38 -18.31
CA LEU A 456 -4.33 -11.64 -18.90
C LEU A 456 -4.85 -11.44 -20.32
N ASN A 457 -4.56 -12.40 -21.19
CA ASN A 457 -5.22 -12.59 -22.47
C ASN A 457 -5.32 -14.08 -22.77
N THR A 458 -6.27 -14.75 -22.11
CA THR A 458 -6.42 -16.21 -22.15
C THR A 458 -7.52 -16.60 -23.13
N THR A 459 -7.31 -17.68 -23.89
CA THR A 459 -8.30 -18.16 -24.87
C THR A 459 -8.59 -19.64 -24.74
N LEU A 460 -9.87 -20.02 -24.84
CA LEU A 460 -10.34 -21.39 -24.99
C LEU A 460 -10.98 -21.54 -26.38
N THR A 461 -10.25 -22.15 -27.32
CA THR A 461 -10.59 -22.11 -28.76
C THR A 461 -10.99 -23.48 -29.30
N ARG A 462 -12.02 -23.56 -30.16
CA ARG A 462 -12.45 -24.80 -30.84
C ARG A 462 -13.05 -24.51 -32.21
N THR A 463 -12.88 -25.45 -33.15
CA THR A 463 -13.58 -25.41 -34.44
C THR A 463 -15.00 -25.94 -34.29
N LEU A 464 -15.98 -25.18 -34.74
CA LEU A 464 -17.40 -25.53 -34.75
C LEU A 464 -17.85 -25.87 -36.17
N ASP A 465 -18.26 -27.12 -36.38
CA ASP A 465 -18.88 -27.55 -37.64
C ASP A 465 -20.40 -27.29 -37.62
N LEU A 466 -20.79 -26.19 -38.27
CA LEU A 466 -22.17 -25.78 -38.45
C LEU A 466 -22.72 -26.17 -39.84
N THR A 467 -22.02 -27.03 -40.58
CA THR A 467 -22.54 -27.54 -41.86
C THR A 467 -23.86 -28.28 -41.64
N GLY A 468 -24.82 -28.06 -42.55
CA GLY A 468 -26.18 -28.60 -42.45
C GLY A 468 -27.07 -27.96 -41.36
N ALA A 469 -26.56 -26.99 -40.58
CA ALA A 469 -27.39 -26.21 -39.67
C ALA A 469 -28.19 -25.13 -40.41
N THR A 470 -29.38 -24.82 -39.90
CA THR A 470 -30.19 -23.65 -40.25
C THR A 470 -30.28 -22.65 -39.09
N SER A 471 -30.09 -23.14 -37.87
CA SER A 471 -29.82 -22.35 -36.67
C SER A 471 -28.79 -23.07 -35.81
N ALA A 472 -28.01 -22.30 -35.06
CA ALA A 472 -27.04 -22.83 -34.12
C ALA A 472 -26.84 -21.88 -32.94
N SER A 473 -26.53 -22.43 -31.77
CA SER A 473 -26.13 -21.68 -30.59
C SER A 473 -25.08 -22.44 -29.81
N ILE A 474 -24.22 -21.72 -29.10
CA ILE A 474 -23.34 -22.30 -28.08
C ILE A 474 -23.76 -21.76 -26.72
N THR A 475 -23.88 -22.64 -25.74
CA THR A 475 -24.29 -22.33 -24.37
C THR A 475 -23.27 -22.90 -23.40
N ALA A 476 -22.94 -22.16 -22.35
CA ALA A 476 -22.21 -22.66 -21.20
C ALA A 476 -22.99 -22.33 -19.93
N LYS A 477 -22.83 -23.15 -18.89
CA LYS A 477 -23.01 -22.66 -17.52
C LYS A 477 -21.82 -21.79 -17.21
N ALA A 478 -22.08 -20.56 -16.78
CA ALA A 478 -21.03 -19.61 -16.47
C ALA A 478 -21.26 -18.98 -15.09
N GLN A 479 -20.16 -18.75 -14.40
CA GLN A 479 -20.08 -17.91 -13.21
C GLN A 479 -18.87 -17.00 -13.42
N TRP A 480 -18.93 -15.76 -12.97
CA TRP A 480 -17.77 -14.88 -13.05
C TRP A 480 -17.80 -13.81 -11.95
N ASP A 481 -16.61 -13.33 -11.63
CA ASP A 481 -16.35 -12.14 -10.83
C ASP A 481 -15.18 -11.43 -11.52
N ILE A 482 -15.48 -10.36 -12.25
CA ILE A 482 -14.63 -9.68 -13.23
C ILE A 482 -14.74 -8.17 -12.95
N GLU A 483 -13.65 -7.42 -13.04
CA GLU A 483 -13.69 -5.99 -12.82
C GLU A 483 -14.59 -5.30 -13.85
N GLU A 484 -15.64 -4.63 -13.36
CA GLU A 484 -16.66 -3.94 -14.19
C GLU A 484 -16.03 -2.76 -14.94
N ASP A 485 -16.36 -2.60 -16.23
CA ASP A 485 -15.82 -1.59 -17.17
C ASP A 485 -14.33 -1.74 -17.57
N TYR A 486 -13.57 -2.69 -17.02
CA TYR A 486 -12.12 -2.85 -17.27
C TYR A 486 -11.76 -4.22 -17.85
N ASP A 487 -12.22 -5.29 -17.20
CA ASP A 487 -11.94 -6.67 -17.55
C ASP A 487 -13.13 -7.31 -18.27
N TYR A 488 -12.87 -8.22 -19.20
CA TYR A 488 -13.95 -8.77 -20.03
C TYR A 488 -13.75 -10.23 -20.44
N LEU A 489 -14.83 -11.01 -20.33
CA LEU A 489 -14.98 -12.30 -21.00
C LEU A 489 -15.74 -12.12 -22.32
N TYR A 490 -15.03 -12.35 -23.43
CA TYR A 490 -15.56 -12.30 -24.78
C TYR A 490 -15.90 -13.70 -25.30
N ALA A 491 -16.95 -13.79 -26.12
CA ALA A 491 -17.13 -14.91 -27.04
C ALA A 491 -16.97 -14.41 -28.47
N GLU A 492 -16.07 -15.02 -29.23
CA GLU A 492 -15.66 -14.51 -30.53
C GLU A 492 -15.65 -15.64 -31.56
N VAL A 493 -15.95 -15.29 -32.82
CA VAL A 493 -15.96 -16.22 -33.94
C VAL A 493 -15.13 -15.69 -35.10
N SER A 494 -14.47 -16.60 -35.80
CA SER A 494 -13.66 -16.34 -36.96
C SER A 494 -14.09 -17.24 -38.12
N THR A 495 -14.12 -16.65 -39.33
CA THR A 495 -14.45 -17.35 -40.59
C THR A 495 -13.26 -17.50 -41.53
N ASP A 496 -12.08 -17.02 -41.11
CA ASP A 496 -10.84 -17.00 -41.88
C ASP A 496 -9.68 -17.72 -41.19
N GLY A 497 -9.99 -18.65 -40.28
CA GLY A 497 -8.99 -19.46 -39.58
C GLY A 497 -8.29 -18.74 -38.44
N GLY A 498 -8.91 -17.71 -37.86
CA GLY A 498 -8.41 -16.96 -36.71
C GLY A 498 -7.62 -15.70 -37.04
N ALA A 499 -7.60 -15.27 -38.32
CA ALA A 499 -6.92 -14.05 -38.73
C ALA A 499 -7.72 -12.80 -38.32
N THR A 500 -9.05 -12.85 -38.39
CA THR A 500 -9.95 -11.84 -37.86
C THR A 500 -11.03 -12.47 -36.97
N TRP A 501 -11.51 -11.70 -35.99
CA TRP A 501 -12.48 -12.14 -34.99
C TRP A 501 -13.64 -11.16 -34.90
N SER A 502 -14.85 -11.68 -34.77
CA SER A 502 -16.07 -10.92 -34.51
C SER A 502 -16.64 -11.32 -33.16
N SER A 503 -16.84 -10.35 -32.26
CA SER A 503 -17.49 -10.58 -30.97
C SER A 503 -18.95 -10.96 -31.17
N LEU A 504 -19.42 -11.94 -30.39
CA LEU A 504 -20.81 -12.35 -30.31
C LEU A 504 -21.47 -11.61 -29.16
N HIS A 505 -22.74 -11.28 -29.34
CA HIS A 505 -23.52 -10.55 -28.34
C HIS A 505 -24.57 -11.45 -27.69
N ASN A 506 -24.93 -11.14 -26.44
CA ASN A 506 -26.00 -11.78 -25.69
C ASN A 506 -26.66 -10.76 -24.74
N SER A 507 -27.72 -11.16 -24.03
CA SER A 507 -28.49 -10.28 -23.15
C SER A 507 -27.85 -9.98 -21.77
N LEU A 508 -26.72 -10.61 -21.45
CA LEU A 508 -25.95 -10.42 -20.22
C LEU A 508 -24.77 -9.45 -20.43
N ILE A 509 -24.54 -8.99 -21.67
CA ILE A 509 -23.55 -7.97 -22.01
C ILE A 509 -24.21 -6.60 -21.90
N ASP A 510 -23.56 -5.68 -21.20
CA ASP A 510 -24.09 -4.36 -20.97
C ASP A 510 -24.09 -3.49 -22.23
N ALA A 511 -24.97 -2.48 -22.20
CA ALA A 511 -25.28 -1.68 -23.38
C ALA A 511 -24.08 -0.81 -23.78
N GLY A 512 -23.46 -1.14 -24.92
CA GLY A 512 -22.28 -0.44 -25.44
C GLY A 512 -21.01 -1.29 -25.39
N GLU A 513 -21.08 -2.45 -24.77
CA GLU A 513 -19.95 -3.34 -24.57
C GLU A 513 -19.93 -4.52 -25.54
N THR A 514 -18.82 -5.26 -25.53
CA THR A 514 -18.59 -6.40 -26.44
C THR A 514 -18.21 -7.70 -25.74
N GLY A 515 -18.11 -7.71 -24.41
CA GLY A 515 -17.87 -8.87 -23.55
C GLY A 515 -18.70 -8.76 -22.27
N VAL A 516 -18.78 -9.82 -21.48
CA VAL A 516 -19.39 -9.77 -20.13
C VAL A 516 -18.33 -9.38 -19.10
N ASP A 517 -18.74 -8.59 -18.11
CA ASP A 517 -17.94 -8.10 -17.00
C ASP A 517 -18.77 -8.17 -15.69
N GLY A 518 -18.27 -7.54 -14.62
CA GLY A 518 -18.95 -7.49 -13.34
C GLY A 518 -19.06 -8.86 -12.66
N SER A 519 -20.15 -9.10 -11.92
CA SER A 519 -20.27 -10.29 -11.07
C SER A 519 -21.63 -10.98 -11.18
N THR A 520 -21.62 -12.32 -11.26
CA THR A 520 -22.85 -13.11 -11.09
C THR A 520 -23.24 -13.30 -9.62
N SER A 521 -22.52 -12.67 -8.68
CA SER A 521 -22.73 -12.80 -7.23
C SER A 521 -22.71 -14.26 -6.77
N GLY A 522 -21.80 -15.06 -7.34
CA GLY A 522 -21.62 -16.47 -7.00
C GLY A 522 -22.60 -17.44 -7.66
N ASN A 523 -23.47 -16.99 -8.56
CA ASN A 523 -24.48 -17.84 -9.20
C ASN A 523 -24.02 -18.35 -10.57
N TRP A 524 -24.34 -19.61 -10.85
CA TRP A 524 -24.23 -20.17 -12.20
C TRP A 524 -25.41 -19.76 -13.07
N VAL A 525 -25.13 -19.10 -14.19
CA VAL A 525 -26.12 -18.62 -15.17
C VAL A 525 -25.91 -19.28 -16.54
N ASP A 526 -26.91 -19.19 -17.42
CA ASP A 526 -26.79 -19.66 -18.80
C ASP A 526 -26.19 -18.57 -19.69
N LEU A 527 -24.94 -18.76 -20.09
CA LEU A 527 -24.25 -17.89 -21.04
C LEU A 527 -24.43 -18.45 -22.46
N THR A 528 -25.36 -17.86 -23.22
CA THR A 528 -25.75 -18.36 -24.55
C THR A 528 -25.45 -17.34 -25.64
N TYR A 529 -24.83 -17.80 -26.74
CA TYR A 529 -24.55 -16.99 -27.92
C TYR A 529 -25.20 -17.61 -29.17
N ASP A 530 -25.90 -16.80 -29.95
CA ASP A 530 -26.44 -17.21 -31.25
C ASP A 530 -25.34 -17.27 -32.31
N LEU A 531 -25.32 -18.38 -33.06
CA LEU A 531 -24.39 -18.65 -34.15
C LEU A 531 -25.13 -18.79 -35.49
N SER A 532 -26.41 -18.43 -35.56
CA SER A 532 -27.26 -18.68 -36.73
C SER A 532 -26.78 -17.90 -37.96
N ALA A 533 -26.13 -16.74 -37.79
CA ALA A 533 -25.47 -16.00 -38.87
C ALA A 533 -24.34 -16.78 -39.56
N TYR A 534 -23.81 -17.82 -38.92
CA TYR A 534 -22.72 -18.66 -39.40
C TYR A 534 -23.19 -20.07 -39.82
N ALA A 535 -24.50 -20.32 -39.82
CA ALA A 535 -25.09 -21.59 -40.22
C ALA A 535 -24.61 -22.03 -41.62
N GLY A 536 -24.31 -23.32 -41.77
CA GLY A 536 -23.80 -23.91 -43.00
C GLY A 536 -22.28 -23.81 -43.20
N LYS A 537 -21.55 -23.16 -42.29
CA LYS A 537 -20.07 -23.02 -42.35
C LYS A 537 -19.37 -23.85 -41.27
N SER A 538 -18.07 -24.07 -41.46
CA SER A 538 -17.17 -24.43 -40.37
C SER A 538 -16.47 -23.15 -39.91
N VAL A 539 -16.51 -22.86 -38.61
CA VAL A 539 -15.98 -21.62 -38.03
C VAL A 539 -15.06 -21.91 -36.85
N THR A 540 -14.11 -21.02 -36.56
CA THR A 540 -13.32 -21.10 -35.33
C THR A 540 -13.98 -20.23 -34.27
N PHE A 541 -14.23 -20.78 -33.10
CA PHE A 541 -14.85 -20.09 -31.96
C PHE A 541 -13.86 -20.03 -30.80
N ARG A 542 -13.91 -18.96 -30.00
CA ARG A 542 -13.20 -18.90 -28.71
C ARG A 542 -13.98 -18.16 -27.64
N TYR A 543 -13.79 -18.59 -26.40
CA TYR A 543 -13.91 -17.71 -25.25
C TYR A 543 -12.56 -17.04 -25.02
N ARG A 544 -12.52 -15.72 -24.86
CA ARG A 544 -11.32 -14.95 -24.56
C ARG A 544 -11.55 -14.14 -23.29
N TYR A 545 -10.74 -14.36 -22.27
CA TYR A 545 -10.73 -13.52 -21.07
C TYR A 545 -9.54 -12.59 -21.16
N ALA A 546 -9.77 -11.28 -21.01
CA ALA A 546 -8.70 -10.31 -20.98
C ALA A 546 -8.88 -9.36 -19.80
N THR A 547 -7.78 -9.09 -19.10
CA THR A 547 -7.73 -8.15 -17.99
C THR A 547 -6.80 -6.99 -18.31
N ASP A 548 -7.04 -5.85 -17.66
CA ASP A 548 -6.15 -4.70 -17.75
C ASP A 548 -4.92 -4.86 -16.83
N GLY A 549 -4.13 -3.79 -16.69
CA GLY A 549 -2.90 -3.82 -15.90
C GLY A 549 -3.11 -3.97 -14.41
N GLY A 550 -4.35 -3.97 -13.89
CA GLY A 550 -4.66 -3.99 -12.47
C GLY A 550 -5.98 -4.59 -12.02
N VAL A 551 -6.09 -4.69 -10.68
CA VAL A 551 -7.29 -5.11 -9.94
C VAL A 551 -8.00 -6.31 -10.58
N HIS A 552 -7.33 -7.45 -10.67
CA HIS A 552 -8.02 -8.67 -11.07
C HIS A 552 -8.91 -9.27 -9.96
N LEU A 553 -10.09 -9.77 -10.36
CA LEU A 553 -10.99 -10.56 -9.52
C LEU A 553 -10.85 -12.06 -9.82
N ALA A 554 -11.82 -12.89 -9.38
CA ALA A 554 -11.76 -14.35 -9.55
C ALA A 554 -11.72 -14.81 -11.02
N GLY A 555 -12.14 -13.96 -11.96
CA GLY A 555 -12.24 -14.25 -13.37
C GLY A 555 -13.44 -15.13 -13.74
N PRO A 556 -13.52 -15.61 -14.98
CA PRO A 556 -14.63 -16.41 -15.47
C PRO A 556 -14.44 -17.92 -15.27
N PHE A 557 -15.54 -18.58 -14.95
CA PHE A 557 -15.69 -20.02 -14.84
C PHE A 557 -16.74 -20.51 -15.85
N LEU A 558 -16.42 -21.57 -16.59
CA LEU A 558 -17.30 -22.17 -17.59
C LEU A 558 -17.43 -23.67 -17.35
N ASP A 559 -18.64 -24.19 -17.45
CA ASP A 559 -18.94 -25.61 -17.29
C ASP A 559 -20.11 -25.99 -18.23
N ASN A 560 -20.27 -27.29 -18.50
CA ASN A 560 -21.33 -27.86 -19.33
C ASN A 560 -21.54 -27.11 -20.66
N ILE A 561 -20.45 -26.83 -21.38
CA ILE A 561 -20.45 -26.15 -22.67
C ILE A 561 -21.14 -27.06 -23.70
N ALA A 562 -22.14 -26.57 -24.41
CA ALA A 562 -22.90 -27.32 -25.39
C ALA A 562 -23.07 -26.55 -26.70
N LEU A 563 -22.84 -27.21 -27.84
CA LEU A 563 -23.25 -26.72 -29.15
C LEU A 563 -24.61 -27.32 -29.51
N THR A 564 -25.60 -26.48 -29.80
CA THR A 564 -26.92 -26.90 -30.28
C THR A 564 -27.09 -26.51 -31.74
N LYS A 565 -27.48 -27.46 -32.59
CA LYS A 565 -27.81 -27.26 -34.01
C LYS A 565 -29.27 -27.62 -34.26
N ASN A 566 -30.03 -26.73 -34.89
CA ASN A 566 -31.45 -26.96 -35.20
C ASN A 566 -32.27 -27.47 -33.99
N GLY A 567 -31.98 -26.94 -32.79
CA GLY A 567 -32.65 -27.35 -31.54
C GLY A 567 -32.17 -28.67 -30.92
N THR A 568 -31.16 -29.35 -31.48
CA THR A 568 -30.59 -30.59 -30.93
C THR A 568 -29.14 -30.38 -30.50
N VAL A 569 -28.76 -30.88 -29.32
CA VAL A 569 -27.38 -30.84 -28.83
C VAL A 569 -26.49 -31.70 -29.73
N ALA A 570 -25.48 -31.09 -30.34
CA ALA A 570 -24.51 -31.74 -31.20
C ALA A 570 -23.37 -32.37 -30.40
N TRP A 571 -22.92 -31.70 -29.34
CA TRP A 571 -21.93 -32.21 -28.37
C TRP A 571 -21.98 -31.37 -27.09
N THR A 572 -21.39 -31.90 -26.03
CA THR A 572 -21.18 -31.24 -24.74
C THR A 572 -19.73 -31.40 -24.26
N ASP A 573 -19.30 -30.51 -23.39
CA ASP A 573 -18.06 -30.59 -22.61
C ASP A 573 -18.35 -30.14 -21.17
N ASP A 574 -18.18 -31.07 -20.23
CA ASP A 574 -18.36 -30.90 -18.79
C ASP A 574 -17.02 -30.72 -18.05
N ALA A 575 -15.92 -30.46 -18.78
CA ALA A 575 -14.56 -30.30 -18.27
C ALA A 575 -13.98 -31.50 -17.50
N GLU A 576 -14.68 -32.61 -17.33
CA GLU A 576 -14.19 -33.79 -16.61
C GLU A 576 -12.99 -34.44 -17.32
N THR A 577 -12.97 -34.35 -18.65
CA THR A 577 -11.86 -34.83 -19.48
C THR A 577 -11.37 -33.72 -20.41
N LEU A 578 -10.05 -33.68 -20.67
CA LEU A 578 -9.50 -32.72 -21.62
C LEU A 578 -9.88 -33.16 -23.04
N ALA A 579 -10.95 -32.59 -23.59
CA ALA A 579 -11.36 -32.84 -24.96
C ALA A 579 -10.31 -32.30 -25.95
N ALA A 580 -9.80 -33.17 -26.83
CA ALA A 580 -8.69 -32.85 -27.73
C ALA A 580 -9.02 -31.76 -28.77
N GLU A 581 -10.30 -31.43 -28.94
CA GLU A 581 -10.78 -30.40 -29.85
C GLU A 581 -10.65 -28.98 -29.29
N TRP A 582 -10.45 -28.83 -27.97
CA TRP A 582 -10.15 -27.53 -27.37
C TRP A 582 -8.65 -27.23 -27.43
N THR A 583 -8.33 -26.01 -27.82
CA THR A 583 -7.00 -25.41 -27.67
C THR A 583 -7.09 -24.35 -26.58
N ALA A 584 -6.58 -24.67 -25.40
CA ALA A 584 -6.48 -23.73 -24.28
C ALA A 584 -5.14 -22.99 -24.30
N LYS A 585 -5.19 -21.68 -24.15
CA LYS A 585 -4.04 -20.81 -23.85
C LYS A 585 -4.40 -20.01 -22.61
N GLY A 586 -3.76 -20.28 -21.48
CA GLY A 586 -4.07 -19.67 -20.18
C GLY A 586 -5.29 -20.25 -19.46
N TRP A 587 -6.34 -20.68 -20.19
CA TRP A 587 -7.45 -21.42 -19.59
C TRP A 587 -6.99 -22.75 -19.00
N THR A 588 -7.48 -23.08 -17.80
CA THR A 588 -7.15 -24.33 -17.10
C THR A 588 -8.41 -25.05 -16.63
N ARG A 589 -8.29 -26.34 -16.30
CA ARG A 589 -9.35 -27.10 -15.63
C ARG A 589 -9.09 -27.09 -14.13
N MET A 590 -10.09 -26.74 -13.32
CA MET A 590 -9.96 -26.65 -11.87
C MET A 590 -11.20 -27.20 -11.15
N GLY A 591 -11.08 -27.49 -9.84
CA GLY A 591 -12.18 -28.02 -9.03
C GLY A 591 -12.77 -26.99 -8.07
N GLY A 592 -12.89 -25.73 -8.48
CA GLY A 592 -13.43 -24.64 -7.66
C GLY A 592 -12.48 -23.99 -6.65
N SER A 593 -11.23 -24.45 -6.56
CA SER A 593 -10.20 -23.80 -5.74
C SER A 593 -8.80 -23.84 -6.37
N VAL A 594 -7.96 -22.90 -5.96
CA VAL A 594 -6.52 -22.86 -6.30
C VAL A 594 -5.71 -22.91 -5.02
N THR A 595 -4.69 -23.74 -4.99
CA THR A 595 -3.73 -23.79 -3.88
C THR A 595 -2.39 -23.26 -4.34
N ALA A 596 -1.95 -22.17 -3.72
CA ALA A 596 -0.66 -21.54 -3.97
C ALA A 596 0.31 -21.77 -2.80
N THR A 597 1.60 -21.78 -3.10
CA THR A 597 2.69 -21.99 -2.13
C THR A 597 3.45 -20.69 -1.95
N TYR A 598 3.56 -20.22 -0.71
CA TYR A 598 4.15 -18.93 -0.38
C TYR A 598 5.41 -19.06 0.48
N PRO A 599 6.47 -18.32 0.15
CA PRO A 599 7.63 -18.18 1.03
C PRO A 599 7.26 -17.57 2.38
N ARG A 600 7.96 -18.00 3.42
CA ARG A 600 7.91 -17.43 4.77
C ARG A 600 9.25 -17.63 5.46
N PHE A 601 9.60 -16.73 6.36
CA PHE A 601 10.87 -16.75 7.09
C PHE A 601 10.78 -15.88 8.35
N TYR A 602 11.71 -16.08 9.29
CA TYR A 602 11.93 -15.11 10.36
C TYR A 602 13.08 -14.18 10.02
N ILE A 603 13.02 -12.95 10.53
CA ILE A 603 14.19 -12.08 10.62
C ILE A 603 14.39 -11.70 12.09
N ALA A 604 15.53 -12.05 12.68
CA ALA A 604 15.89 -11.61 14.03
C ALA A 604 17.00 -10.56 13.97
N GLU A 605 16.74 -9.40 14.55
CA GLU A 605 17.65 -8.25 14.55
C GLU A 605 17.98 -7.77 15.98
N ASN A 606 19.12 -7.12 16.14
CA ASN A 606 19.55 -6.54 17.43
C ASN A 606 19.19 -5.04 17.47
N ARG A 607 18.01 -4.70 17.98
CA ARG A 607 17.56 -3.31 18.11
C ARG A 607 18.23 -2.64 19.30
N THR A 608 18.91 -1.54 19.02
CA THR A 608 19.62 -0.71 20.00
C THR A 608 19.38 0.77 19.69
N TYR A 609 19.74 1.67 20.60
CA TYR A 609 19.64 3.11 20.40
C TYR A 609 20.80 3.68 19.56
N PHE A 610 21.02 3.13 18.36
CA PHE A 610 22.11 3.54 17.47
C PHE A 610 21.59 4.28 16.25
N GLY A 611 22.20 5.43 15.92
CA GLY A 611 21.77 6.27 14.81
C GLY A 611 20.35 6.81 15.04
N TYR A 612 19.52 6.80 14.00
CA TYR A 612 18.12 7.25 14.10
C TYR A 612 17.27 6.41 15.07
N ASP A 613 17.64 5.16 15.37
CA ASP A 613 16.98 4.37 16.42
C ASP A 613 17.24 4.92 17.85
N ASP A 614 18.09 5.93 18.06
CA ASP A 614 18.17 6.63 19.36
C ASP A 614 16.84 7.31 19.72
N THR A 615 16.04 7.69 18.72
CA THR A 615 14.67 8.20 18.91
C THR A 615 13.75 7.20 19.60
N LEU A 616 14.03 5.88 19.57
CA LEU A 616 13.28 4.88 20.36
C LEU A 616 13.41 5.12 21.87
N ARG A 617 14.45 5.84 22.32
CA ARG A 617 14.64 6.17 23.73
C ARG A 617 13.63 7.20 24.24
N THR A 618 13.24 8.17 23.43
CA THR A 618 12.48 9.36 23.87
C THR A 618 11.29 9.73 23.00
N GLY A 619 11.23 9.24 21.77
CA GLY A 619 10.24 9.62 20.76
C GLY A 619 8.91 8.88 20.86
N GLY A 620 8.86 7.72 21.51
CA GLY A 620 7.60 7.00 21.74
C GLY A 620 6.60 7.86 22.51
N TYR A 621 5.34 7.90 22.07
CA TYR A 621 4.36 8.82 22.61
C TYR A 621 2.93 8.27 22.74
N ASN A 622 2.18 8.81 23.69
CA ASN A 622 0.79 8.45 23.96
C ASN A 622 -0.06 9.70 24.24
N TYR A 623 -1.23 9.82 23.60
CA TYR A 623 -2.21 10.86 23.90
C TYR A 623 -2.99 10.49 25.18
N GLY A 624 -2.30 10.57 26.31
CA GLY A 624 -2.81 10.09 27.59
C GLY A 624 -3.87 10.99 28.23
N PHE A 625 -4.03 12.23 27.75
CA PHE A 625 -4.79 13.30 28.41
C PHE A 625 -5.84 13.96 27.52
N LEU A 626 -6.37 13.24 26.52
CA LEU A 626 -7.33 13.77 25.52
C LEU A 626 -8.52 14.56 26.09
N ASN A 627 -8.96 14.25 27.31
CA ASN A 627 -10.06 14.94 27.97
C ASN A 627 -9.70 16.27 28.65
N THR A 628 -8.42 16.56 28.87
CA THR A 628 -7.98 17.79 29.56
C THR A 628 -6.94 18.58 28.78
N ARG A 629 -6.06 17.91 28.03
CA ARG A 629 -4.98 18.49 27.21
C ARG A 629 -4.86 17.66 25.94
N PRO A 630 -5.66 17.97 24.92
CA PRO A 630 -5.85 17.06 23.80
C PRO A 630 -4.67 17.04 22.82
N ASN A 631 -3.84 18.09 22.77
CA ASN A 631 -2.57 18.14 22.03
C ASN A 631 -1.35 17.79 22.89
N TRP A 632 -1.58 17.21 24.07
CA TRP A 632 -0.50 16.81 24.98
C TRP A 632 -0.23 15.32 24.90
N VAL A 633 1.00 14.98 24.48
CA VAL A 633 1.52 13.63 24.51
C VAL A 633 2.45 13.40 25.70
N GLU A 634 2.31 12.26 26.37
CA GLU A 634 3.33 11.73 27.27
C GLU A 634 4.35 10.90 26.49
N ARG A 635 5.61 10.90 26.93
CA ARG A 635 6.69 10.13 26.29
C ARG A 635 6.97 8.82 27.01
N PHE A 636 7.42 7.82 26.26
CA PHE A 636 7.91 6.54 26.79
C PHE A 636 9.05 5.98 25.95
N SER A 637 9.88 5.13 26.54
CA SER A 637 10.97 4.46 25.85
C SER A 637 10.52 3.12 25.27
N ILE A 638 11.03 2.79 24.09
CA ILE A 638 10.87 1.50 23.42
C ILE A 638 12.15 0.70 23.66
N HIS A 639 12.04 -0.48 24.27
CA HIS A 639 13.18 -1.16 24.91
C HIS A 639 14.01 -2.02 23.96
N PRO A 640 15.35 -1.85 23.96
CA PRO A 640 16.25 -2.55 23.06
C PRO A 640 16.33 -4.05 23.38
N GLY A 641 16.76 -4.83 22.39
CA GLY A 641 16.90 -6.28 22.48
C GLY A 641 16.78 -6.95 21.12
N MET A 642 16.61 -8.27 21.14
CA MET A 642 16.37 -9.02 19.91
C MET A 642 14.90 -8.86 19.52
N LEU A 643 14.62 -8.23 18.38
CA LEU A 643 13.27 -8.22 17.80
C LEU A 643 13.20 -9.32 16.74
N VAL A 644 12.15 -10.14 16.80
CA VAL A 644 11.92 -11.22 15.83
C VAL A 644 10.72 -10.83 14.99
N TRP A 645 10.90 -10.78 13.68
CA TRP A 645 9.85 -10.51 12.70
C TRP A 645 9.47 -11.82 12.01
N TYR A 646 8.18 -12.06 11.83
CA TYR A 646 7.67 -13.15 11.02
C TYR A 646 7.16 -12.61 9.68
N VAL A 647 7.87 -12.98 8.61
CA VAL A 647 7.52 -12.62 7.24
C VAL A 647 6.76 -13.76 6.60
N ASN A 648 5.60 -13.48 6.02
CA ASN A 648 4.74 -14.47 5.40
C ASN A 648 4.08 -13.93 4.12
N TYR A 649 4.63 -14.32 2.96
CA TYR A 649 4.16 -13.83 1.65
C TYR A 649 2.82 -14.40 1.21
N ALA A 650 2.15 -15.22 2.03
CA ALA A 650 0.73 -15.55 1.84
C ALA A 650 -0.21 -14.35 2.10
N TYR A 651 0.34 -13.23 2.57
CA TYR A 651 -0.38 -11.98 2.86
C TYR A 651 0.34 -10.82 2.18
N GLY A 652 -0.42 -9.90 1.58
CA GLY A 652 0.10 -8.71 0.90
C GLY A 652 0.27 -7.50 1.82
N ASP A 653 -0.30 -7.56 3.02
CA ASP A 653 -0.46 -6.43 3.95
C ASP A 653 -0.40 -6.91 5.42
N ASN A 654 -0.42 -5.97 6.36
CA ASN A 654 -0.48 -6.23 7.81
C ASN A 654 -1.86 -5.92 8.43
N ASN A 655 -2.95 -6.08 7.66
CA ASN A 655 -4.32 -5.84 8.11
C ASN A 655 -4.84 -6.98 9.00
N THR A 656 -4.23 -7.09 10.18
CA THR A 656 -4.62 -8.03 11.24
C THR A 656 -6.08 -7.89 11.68
N SER A 657 -6.73 -6.76 11.37
CA SER A 657 -8.18 -6.57 11.48
C SER A 657 -8.98 -7.53 10.60
N GLN A 658 -8.49 -7.80 9.39
CA GLN A 658 -9.09 -8.70 8.41
C GLN A 658 -8.60 -10.14 8.57
N HIS A 659 -7.32 -10.33 8.90
CA HIS A 659 -6.72 -11.67 9.10
C HIS A 659 -5.99 -11.80 10.45
N PRO A 660 -6.75 -11.92 11.57
CA PRO A 660 -6.16 -11.87 12.92
C PRO A 660 -5.03 -12.88 13.17
N GLY A 661 -3.87 -12.34 13.55
CA GLY A 661 -2.64 -13.07 13.84
C GLY A 661 -1.74 -13.33 12.65
N TYR A 662 -2.11 -12.87 11.47
CA TYR A 662 -1.33 -12.98 10.25
C TYR A 662 -1.08 -11.60 9.64
N GLY A 663 -0.12 -11.54 8.72
CA GLY A 663 0.30 -10.34 8.02
C GLY A 663 1.54 -10.62 7.20
N LEU A 664 1.89 -9.68 6.33
CA LEU A 664 3.08 -9.71 5.49
C LEU A 664 4.36 -9.76 6.34
N ASN A 665 4.46 -8.90 7.35
CA ASN A 665 5.66 -8.73 8.18
C ASN A 665 5.28 -8.21 9.59
N LEU A 666 5.18 -9.10 10.58
CA LEU A 666 4.76 -8.73 11.94
C LEU A 666 5.85 -9.01 12.99
N PRO A 667 6.11 -8.08 13.94
CA PRO A 667 7.00 -8.35 15.06
C PRO A 667 6.32 -9.32 16.05
N VAL A 668 7.11 -10.25 16.57
CA VAL A 668 6.67 -11.19 17.60
C VAL A 668 6.92 -10.59 18.97
N ASP A 669 5.82 -10.21 19.62
CA ASP A 669 5.82 -9.60 20.94
C ASP A 669 5.93 -10.65 22.07
N VAL A 670 6.99 -10.56 22.87
CA VAL A 670 7.16 -11.38 24.09
C VAL A 670 6.03 -11.17 25.11
N ARG A 671 5.34 -10.02 25.08
CA ARG A 671 4.19 -9.65 25.90
C ARG A 671 2.96 -9.37 25.02
N SER A 672 2.46 -10.39 24.35
CA SER A 672 1.33 -10.30 23.42
C SER A 672 -0.06 -9.91 24.01
N GLN A 673 -0.17 -9.56 25.30
CA GLN A 673 -1.43 -9.26 25.99
C GLN A 673 -1.84 -7.78 25.86
N LYS A 674 -3.14 -7.47 25.91
CA LYS A 674 -3.64 -6.09 25.93
C LYS A 674 -3.28 -5.36 27.22
N ILE A 675 -2.97 -4.07 27.11
CA ILE A 675 -2.83 -3.16 28.25
C ILE A 675 -4.21 -2.56 28.56
N ASN A 676 -4.88 -3.07 29.59
CA ASN A 676 -6.20 -2.60 30.00
C ASN A 676 -6.12 -1.46 31.01
N VAL A 677 -6.81 -0.36 30.74
CA VAL A 677 -7.00 0.78 31.65
C VAL A 677 -8.37 0.66 32.33
N PRO A 678 -8.44 0.46 33.66
CA PRO A 678 -9.70 0.26 34.37
C PRO A 678 -10.72 1.37 34.09
N GLY A 679 -11.90 1.00 33.59
CA GLY A 679 -12.99 1.93 33.28
C GLY A 679 -12.79 2.82 32.04
N GLN A 680 -11.66 2.70 31.32
CA GLN A 680 -11.33 3.51 30.13
C GLN A 680 -11.08 2.69 28.86
N GLY A 681 -11.03 1.35 28.95
CA GLY A 681 -10.76 0.46 27.83
C GLY A 681 -9.29 0.07 27.77
N VAL A 682 -8.66 0.18 26.60
CA VAL A 682 -7.27 -0.28 26.39
C VAL A 682 -6.36 0.82 25.87
N ILE A 683 -5.07 0.71 26.14
CA ILE A 683 -4.00 1.37 25.37
C ILE A 683 -3.86 0.62 24.04
N THR A 684 -3.64 1.35 22.95
CA THR A 684 -3.54 0.79 21.60
C THR A 684 -2.26 -0.04 21.42
N ASN A 685 -2.30 -1.02 20.53
CA ASN A 685 -1.19 -1.91 20.19
C ASN A 685 0.00 -1.16 19.60
N ARG A 686 -0.23 -0.04 18.91
CA ARG A 686 0.80 0.96 18.56
C ARG A 686 1.77 1.27 19.71
N ARG A 687 1.26 1.38 20.95
CA ARG A 687 2.08 1.61 22.17
C ARG A 687 2.41 0.31 22.90
N GLY A 688 1.59 -0.73 22.74
CA GLY A 688 1.74 -2.02 23.40
C GLY A 688 3.07 -2.73 23.13
N GLY A 689 3.61 -2.59 21.92
CA GLY A 689 4.87 -3.23 21.51
C GLY A 689 6.15 -2.60 22.07
N TYR A 690 6.09 -1.60 22.97
CA TYR A 690 7.27 -0.90 23.51
C TYR A 690 8.29 -1.85 24.15
N ASP A 691 7.85 -3.00 24.64
CA ASP A 691 8.69 -4.02 25.27
C ASP A 691 8.62 -5.38 24.55
N ALA A 692 8.40 -5.37 23.23
CA ALA A 692 8.28 -6.59 22.43
C ALA A 692 9.57 -7.46 22.35
N THR A 693 10.75 -6.84 22.49
CA THR A 693 12.04 -7.52 22.28
C THR A 693 12.35 -8.65 23.28
N PHE A 694 13.07 -9.67 22.85
CA PHE A 694 13.68 -10.68 23.71
C PHE A 694 15.02 -10.15 24.28
N SER A 695 15.35 -10.46 25.53
CA SER A 695 16.56 -9.93 26.18
C SER A 695 17.09 -10.79 27.33
N LEU A 696 18.40 -10.73 27.57
CA LEU A 696 19.07 -11.20 28.79
C LEU A 696 18.84 -10.27 29.99
N TYR A 697 18.29 -9.08 29.78
CA TYR A 697 18.05 -8.06 30.80
C TYR A 697 16.56 -7.90 31.06
N ALA A 698 16.23 -7.53 32.30
CA ALA A 698 14.88 -7.17 32.67
C ALA A 698 14.51 -5.81 32.07
N LYS A 699 13.24 -5.60 31.76
CA LYS A 699 12.71 -4.31 31.31
C LYS A 699 11.96 -3.62 32.43
N PRO A 700 12.15 -2.31 32.62
CA PRO A 700 11.49 -1.57 33.70
C PRO A 700 9.96 -1.56 33.52
N ALA A 701 9.26 -1.25 34.60
CA ALA A 701 7.81 -0.98 34.52
C ALA A 701 7.55 0.32 33.76
N GLN A 702 6.45 0.38 33.02
CA GLN A 702 6.01 1.57 32.26
C GLN A 702 4.61 1.98 32.72
N THR A 703 4.38 3.28 32.89
CA THR A 703 3.05 3.82 33.19
C THR A 703 2.50 4.54 31.97
N PHE A 704 1.27 4.23 31.60
CA PHE A 704 0.52 4.91 30.56
C PHE A 704 -0.72 5.56 31.16
N HIS A 705 -1.22 6.61 30.50
CA HIS A 705 -2.50 7.22 30.83
C HIS A 705 -3.51 7.05 29.70
N LYS A 706 -4.78 6.99 30.06
CA LYS A 706 -5.90 7.18 29.14
C LYS A 706 -6.92 8.10 29.78
N ASN A 707 -7.15 9.26 29.17
CA ASN A 707 -7.96 10.34 29.75
C ASN A 707 -7.52 10.71 31.19
N GLY A 708 -6.21 10.72 31.43
CA GLY A 708 -5.59 11.00 32.73
C GLY A 708 -5.64 9.83 33.74
N VAL A 709 -6.26 8.70 33.40
CA VAL A 709 -6.27 7.51 34.28
C VAL A 709 -5.04 6.64 34.00
N ALA A 710 -4.21 6.45 35.02
CA ALA A 710 -2.97 5.68 34.93
C ALA A 710 -3.20 4.16 34.93
N VAL A 711 -2.40 3.45 34.15
CA VAL A 711 -2.14 2.01 34.29
C VAL A 711 -0.63 1.77 34.26
N THR A 712 -0.13 1.00 35.22
CA THR A 712 1.28 0.59 35.23
C THR A 712 1.41 -0.84 34.73
N VAL A 713 2.10 -1.00 33.61
CA VAL A 713 2.53 -2.30 33.10
C VAL A 713 3.78 -2.71 33.91
N PRO A 714 3.78 -3.89 34.55
CA PRO A 714 4.89 -4.28 35.43
C PRO A 714 6.19 -4.52 34.64
N ALA A 715 7.31 -4.50 35.37
CA ALA A 715 8.60 -4.90 34.83
C ALA A 715 8.53 -6.29 34.19
N LEU A 716 9.27 -6.50 33.10
CA LEU A 716 9.37 -7.77 32.41
C LEU A 716 10.67 -8.47 32.80
N ASP A 717 10.59 -9.68 33.33
CA ASP A 717 11.77 -10.50 33.61
C ASP A 717 12.52 -10.86 32.31
N PRO A 718 13.84 -11.15 32.36
CA PRO A 718 14.59 -11.55 31.18
C PRO A 718 13.94 -12.73 30.42
N GLN A 719 13.72 -12.54 29.13
CA GLN A 719 13.20 -13.57 28.21
C GLN A 719 14.14 -13.66 27.00
N PRO A 720 15.19 -14.49 27.05
CA PRO A 720 16.24 -14.49 26.03
C PRO A 720 16.00 -15.49 24.88
N VAL A 721 14.81 -16.12 24.83
CA VAL A 721 14.52 -17.18 23.86
C VAL A 721 13.20 -16.92 23.15
N PHE A 722 13.28 -16.79 21.82
CA PHE A 722 12.14 -17.00 20.94
C PHE A 722 11.98 -18.50 20.65
N ASP A 723 10.75 -19.02 20.73
CA ASP A 723 10.41 -20.44 20.55
C ASP A 723 9.10 -20.60 19.76
N ASP A 724 9.20 -21.04 18.50
CA ASP A 724 8.05 -21.20 17.61
C ASP A 724 7.38 -22.58 17.67
N SER A 725 7.65 -23.40 18.70
CA SER A 725 7.19 -24.80 18.82
C SER A 725 5.69 -25.07 18.57
N GLY A 726 4.84 -24.05 18.62
CA GLY A 726 3.49 -24.10 18.09
C GLY A 726 3.07 -22.78 17.45
N ILE A 727 2.19 -22.86 16.45
CA ILE A 727 1.59 -21.68 15.79
C ILE A 727 0.95 -20.71 16.78
N GLY A 728 0.46 -21.22 17.92
CA GLY A 728 -0.22 -20.42 18.94
C GLY A 728 0.67 -19.84 20.04
N THR A 729 2.00 -20.07 20.02
CA THR A 729 2.88 -19.70 21.16
C THR A 729 2.83 -18.22 21.50
N TYR A 730 2.76 -17.35 20.48
CA TYR A 730 2.69 -15.89 20.63
C TYR A 730 1.33 -15.32 20.26
N TRP A 731 0.30 -16.18 20.16
CA TRP A 731 -1.06 -15.81 19.79
C TRP A 731 -1.95 -15.65 21.00
N ASN A 732 -2.80 -14.63 20.98
CA ASN A 732 -3.83 -14.40 21.97
C ASN A 732 -5.10 -13.82 21.31
N SER A 733 -6.21 -14.57 21.37
CA SER A 733 -7.50 -14.08 20.86
C SER A 733 -7.99 -12.82 21.57
N GLY A 734 -7.56 -12.58 22.82
CA GLY A 734 -7.82 -11.34 23.55
C GLY A 734 -7.08 -10.12 22.96
N ASN A 735 -5.97 -10.33 22.25
CA ASN A 735 -5.24 -9.30 21.51
C ASN A 735 -4.94 -9.70 20.06
N ALA A 736 -6.01 -10.00 19.33
CA ALA A 736 -5.96 -10.63 18.01
C ALA A 736 -5.23 -9.78 16.93
N TRP A 737 -5.10 -8.47 17.13
CA TRP A 737 -4.42 -7.56 16.19
C TRP A 737 -2.93 -7.39 16.47
N ASN A 738 -2.48 -7.52 17.72
CA ASN A 738 -1.04 -7.46 18.06
C ASN A 738 -0.36 -8.83 18.01
N SER A 739 -1.05 -9.86 18.52
CA SER A 739 -0.46 -11.17 18.77
C SER A 739 -0.32 -11.96 17.46
N VAL A 740 0.76 -12.75 17.33
CA VAL A 740 1.17 -13.36 16.05
C VAL A 740 0.99 -14.87 16.09
N LYS A 741 0.40 -15.42 15.02
CA LYS A 741 0.41 -16.86 14.72
C LYS A 741 1.70 -17.20 13.96
N VAL A 742 2.71 -17.60 14.71
CA VAL A 742 4.05 -17.92 14.20
C VAL A 742 4.06 -19.20 13.34
N ALA A 743 5.17 -19.49 12.65
CA ALA A 743 5.22 -20.56 11.65
C ALA A 743 4.96 -21.97 12.19
N GLY A 744 5.24 -22.24 13.47
CA GLY A 744 5.00 -23.54 14.09
C GLY A 744 6.01 -24.62 13.72
N THR A 745 7.27 -24.25 13.44
CA THR A 745 8.28 -25.13 12.82
C THR A 745 9.22 -25.84 13.79
N GLY A 746 9.18 -25.51 15.07
CA GLY A 746 10.16 -25.90 16.09
C GLY A 746 11.40 -24.99 16.16
N THR A 747 11.44 -23.89 15.40
CA THR A 747 12.56 -22.94 15.36
C THR A 747 12.70 -22.23 16.70
N LYS A 748 13.94 -22.17 17.23
CA LYS A 748 14.30 -21.40 18.42
C LYS A 748 15.44 -20.44 18.10
N ILE A 749 15.35 -19.22 18.62
CA ILE A 749 16.43 -18.22 18.54
C ILE A 749 16.74 -17.79 19.96
N GLN A 750 17.93 -18.17 20.45
CA GLN A 750 18.38 -17.90 21.81
C GLN A 750 19.51 -16.88 21.83
N ILE A 751 19.38 -15.84 22.65
CA ILE A 751 20.45 -14.90 22.94
C ILE A 751 21.47 -15.59 23.87
N LEU A 752 22.72 -15.68 23.42
CA LEU A 752 23.86 -16.18 24.20
C LEU A 752 24.66 -15.04 24.84
N GLN A 753 24.74 -13.91 24.14
CA GLN A 753 25.41 -12.69 24.59
C GLN A 753 24.63 -11.48 24.09
N GLN A 754 24.45 -10.50 24.95
CA GLN A 754 23.86 -9.19 24.65
C GLN A 754 24.71 -8.15 25.36
N GLY A 755 25.11 -7.08 24.69
CA GLY A 755 25.72 -5.93 25.37
C GLY A 755 24.69 -4.87 25.76
N THR A 756 25.14 -3.84 26.47
CA THR A 756 24.27 -2.79 27.06
C THR A 756 24.50 -1.40 26.45
N THR A 757 25.41 -1.27 25.49
CA THR A 757 25.68 -0.01 24.79
C THR A 757 25.03 -0.01 23.41
N PRO A 758 24.74 1.17 22.81
CA PRO A 758 24.17 1.26 21.47
C PRO A 758 24.95 0.48 20.39
N THR A 759 26.28 0.45 20.50
CA THR A 759 27.18 -0.21 19.53
C THR A 759 27.49 -1.67 19.87
N SER A 760 26.78 -2.25 20.85
CA SER A 760 27.09 -3.60 21.32
C SER A 760 26.58 -4.68 20.36
N ASP A 761 27.46 -5.63 20.08
CA ASP A 761 27.10 -6.87 19.39
C ASP A 761 26.17 -7.75 20.24
N MET A 762 25.43 -8.62 19.56
CA MET A 762 24.64 -9.71 20.11
C MET A 762 25.10 -11.03 19.49
N VAL A 763 25.17 -12.10 20.29
CA VAL A 763 25.37 -13.46 19.77
C VAL A 763 24.10 -14.24 19.97
N VAL A 764 23.52 -14.74 18.88
CA VAL A 764 22.33 -15.58 18.89
C VAL A 764 22.66 -17.00 18.44
N LYS A 765 21.90 -17.97 18.94
CA LYS A 765 21.92 -19.37 18.54
C LYS A 765 20.57 -19.72 17.94
N VAL A 766 20.56 -20.03 16.65
CA VAL A 766 19.40 -20.54 15.92
C VAL A 766 19.41 -22.07 15.97
N THR A 767 18.28 -22.67 16.31
CA THR A 767 18.06 -24.11 16.27
C THR A 767 16.79 -24.41 15.49
N ASN A 768 16.88 -25.24 14.45
CA ASN A 768 15.75 -25.58 13.58
C ASN A 768 15.81 -27.00 12.99
#